data_AF-F4WXI1-F1
#
_entry.id   AF-F4WXI1-F1
#
_cell.length_a   1.000
_cell.length_b   1.000
_cell.length_c   1.000
_cell.angle_alpha   90.00
_cell.angle_beta   90.00
_cell.angle_gamma   90.00
#
_symmetry.space_group_name_H-M   'P 1'
#
loop_
_entity.id
_entity.type
_entity.pdbx_description
1 polymer ?
#
loop_
_entity_poly.entity_id
_entity_poly.type
_entity_poly.pdbx_seq_one_letter_code
_entity_poly.pdbx_strand_id
1 'polypeptide(L)'
;MAELDDLFHTDQYVGPERLTDLCYKLICENLDIISIKGRRGHRILRKGITFPSEICDKIIEYAQRSEATEDDDCFFSIFKNLAATRLKHVKISNCSLTDTSVQTLVNHKLYDLELTDCSNVTEISIEHINANSENLHSLACYGTSMIIPSSLSASGSSNNYVQQLQYYGRNYQTRRYVFKTPNLKRLALAYVGIPSSEYTLLLAGLTNLTHLDLSNSCNIDTFEFYHLVPNLVSLALYNVKVNTDPKSFVKNICQLKNLRHLDISQSCHKQGQFENPNKILSDLVTGLPQLVSLDIGGTNLAGRGVAERPINTNIEDTNYVQLSDIPGLASKIHKPLQFLGLYGTTHGACRRHDIPAKVVAGDANEDQILIAAHVCMDNKQELLQKVLSDLYHVFRFENCHRMDQALCTVLEAMEKHPAQKHIQISGSATLFYILKMKEKGELVARMKKRIISTLLAGMSTHRDEETMMRNGCLALCQFRIPHDVMSNYETLVKVLLHSAKHSEPESFVQRIGIYLLNSLACQVEGKEKRLLGKLGCVKTMLELVAYRVETNIFDDVLEVAWSTMWNMTDETSVNCERFLDEEGMALFLKCVQRYPYKEELLRNMMGLLGNVAEVEYLRIHLMQERYVTVFSNLLRSNSDGIEVSYNAAGILAHMASDGVDAWTIEKPTRKEVLKYMVQAIESWDLNAERNINYRSFGPLLRLLDVYHTPPCQHWAAWALANLTKVYSFKYCALVVKEGGLEKLHTVIADSRPYERIKELANLVIENCCQYESHSDDVNVSHSVLDSEYIRLGG
;
A
#
# COMPACT_ATOMS: atom_id res chain seq x y z
N MET A 1 15.54 18.55 21.38
CA MET A 1 16.17 17.21 21.35
C MET A 1 16.95 17.04 22.65
N ALA A 2 16.24 16.84 23.77
CA ALA A 2 16.88 16.59 25.07
C ALA A 2 16.82 15.09 25.41
N GLU A 3 15.72 14.40 25.06
CA GLU A 3 15.58 12.94 25.19
C GLU A 3 15.05 12.30 23.89
N LEU A 4 15.36 11.01 23.70
CA LEU A 4 14.95 10.25 22.50
C LEU A 4 13.43 10.07 22.43
N ASP A 5 12.77 9.94 23.58
CA ASP A 5 11.31 9.75 23.64
C ASP A 5 10.55 11.04 23.29
N ASP A 6 11.17 12.23 23.43
CA ASP A 6 10.60 13.49 22.92
C ASP A 6 10.49 13.53 21.39
N LEU A 7 11.25 12.67 20.69
CA LEU A 7 11.26 12.62 19.22
C LEU A 7 10.12 11.79 18.64
N PHE A 8 9.50 10.92 19.46
CA PHE A 8 8.53 9.95 19.00
C PHE A 8 7.25 10.01 19.84
N HIS A 9 6.32 10.91 19.47
CA HIS A 9 4.98 10.93 20.05
C HIS A 9 4.14 9.76 19.51
N THR A 10 4.19 8.61 20.17
CA THR A 10 3.38 7.42 19.83
C THR A 10 1.89 7.60 20.17
N ASP A 11 1.57 8.51 21.10
CA ASP A 11 0.21 8.82 21.56
C ASP A 11 -0.75 9.23 20.44
N GLN A 12 -0.25 9.78 19.33
CA GLN A 12 -1.09 10.19 18.20
C GLN A 12 -1.76 9.01 17.47
N TYR A 13 -1.25 7.79 17.66
CA TYR A 13 -1.73 6.56 17.03
C TYR A 13 -2.49 5.64 17.99
N VAL A 14 -2.57 6.00 19.27
CA VAL A 14 -3.33 5.28 20.29
C VAL A 14 -4.71 5.91 20.42
N GLY A 15 -5.76 5.15 20.10
CA GLY A 15 -7.16 5.58 20.23
C GLY A 15 -7.92 5.78 18.90
N PRO A 16 -9.24 6.05 18.95
CA PRO A 16 -10.07 6.22 17.76
C PRO A 16 -9.66 7.46 16.94
N GLU A 17 -9.94 7.45 15.63
CA GLU A 17 -9.76 8.64 14.79
C GLU A 17 -10.62 9.80 15.31
N ARG A 18 -10.10 11.03 15.25
CA ARG A 18 -10.86 12.20 15.70
C ARG A 18 -12.01 12.44 14.72
N LEU A 19 -13.17 12.86 15.24
CA LEU A 19 -14.32 13.22 14.40
C LEU A 19 -13.95 14.26 13.33
N THR A 20 -13.10 15.22 13.67
CA THR A 20 -12.60 16.24 12.73
C THR A 20 -11.86 15.63 11.55
N ASP A 21 -11.03 14.61 11.79
CA ASP A 21 -10.25 13.94 10.76
C ASP A 21 -11.16 13.14 9.82
N LEU A 22 -12.17 12.46 10.38
CA LEU A 22 -13.21 11.78 9.62
C LEU A 22 -14.03 12.75 8.77
N CYS A 23 -14.38 13.93 9.30
CA CYS A 23 -15.08 14.96 8.53
C CYS A 23 -14.24 15.47 7.36
N TYR A 24 -12.94 15.71 7.55
CA TYR A 24 -12.07 16.13 6.44
C TYR A 24 -11.95 15.07 5.36
N LYS A 25 -11.78 13.80 5.73
CA LYS A 25 -11.78 12.68 4.77
C LYS A 25 -13.06 12.63 3.96
N LEU A 26 -14.21 12.64 4.65
CA LEU A 26 -15.52 12.62 4.00
C LEU A 26 -15.70 13.79 3.03
N ILE A 27 -15.32 15.00 3.43
CA ILE A 27 -15.41 16.21 2.60
C ILE A 27 -14.49 16.11 1.37
N CYS A 28 -13.26 15.62 1.53
CA CYS A 28 -12.30 15.52 0.42
C CYS A 28 -12.69 14.42 -0.57
N GLU A 29 -13.26 13.31 -0.09
CA GLU A 29 -13.84 12.25 -0.92
C GLU A 29 -15.15 12.73 -1.62
N ASN A 30 -15.82 13.75 -1.07
CA ASN A 30 -17.13 14.23 -1.55
C ASN A 30 -17.18 15.77 -1.64
N LEU A 31 -16.28 16.36 -2.42
CA LEU A 31 -16.13 17.82 -2.50
C LEU A 31 -17.41 18.56 -2.96
N ASP A 32 -18.37 17.87 -3.56
CA ASP A 32 -19.66 18.43 -3.97
C ASP A 32 -20.55 18.84 -2.79
N ILE A 33 -20.25 18.35 -1.58
CA ILE A 33 -20.88 18.79 -0.34
C ILE A 33 -20.62 20.28 -0.11
N ILE A 34 -19.39 20.73 -0.34
CA ILE A 34 -18.95 22.12 -0.04
C ILE A 34 -18.80 22.98 -1.31
N SER A 35 -18.75 22.38 -2.49
CA SER A 35 -18.45 23.07 -3.74
C SER A 35 -19.32 22.61 -4.91
N ILE A 36 -19.24 23.34 -6.02
CA ILE A 36 -19.87 23.01 -7.29
C ILE A 36 -18.76 22.86 -8.34
N LYS A 37 -18.68 21.71 -9.01
CA LYS A 37 -17.73 21.43 -10.10
C LYS A 37 -18.25 22.00 -11.42
N GLY A 38 -17.48 22.87 -12.05
CA GLY A 38 -17.76 23.44 -13.37
C GLY A 38 -17.37 22.50 -14.52
N ARG A 39 -17.73 22.88 -15.76
CA ARG A 39 -17.45 22.08 -16.98
C ARG A 39 -15.97 21.82 -17.24
N ARG A 40 -15.08 22.70 -16.76
CA ARG A 40 -13.62 22.60 -16.92
C ARG A 40 -12.93 22.01 -15.68
N GLY A 41 -13.66 21.33 -14.79
CA GLY A 41 -13.08 20.76 -13.57
C GLY A 41 -12.96 21.73 -12.39
N HIS A 42 -12.81 23.04 -12.64
CA HIS A 42 -12.73 24.05 -11.57
C HIS A 42 -13.91 23.99 -10.61
N ARG A 43 -13.62 24.17 -9.31
CA ARG A 43 -14.58 24.12 -8.22
C ARG A 43 -14.86 25.52 -7.66
N ILE A 44 -16.12 25.80 -7.38
CA ILE A 44 -16.56 27.04 -6.73
C ILE A 44 -17.20 26.68 -5.40
N LEU A 45 -16.76 27.31 -4.31
CA LEU A 45 -17.36 27.11 -2.99
C LEU A 45 -18.85 27.50 -3.01
N ARG A 46 -19.71 26.70 -2.37
CA ARG A 46 -21.15 26.99 -2.29
C ARG A 46 -21.40 28.28 -1.53
N LYS A 47 -22.45 29.01 -1.94
CA LYS A 47 -22.86 30.27 -1.29
C LYS A 47 -23.21 30.02 0.19
N GLY A 48 -22.82 30.96 1.05
CA GLY A 48 -23.08 30.90 2.50
C GLY A 48 -22.03 30.13 3.30
N ILE A 49 -21.08 29.47 2.64
CA ILE A 49 -19.96 28.80 3.32
C ILE A 49 -18.80 29.78 3.44
N THR A 50 -18.20 29.85 4.62
CA THR A 50 -16.96 30.59 4.90
C THR A 50 -16.03 29.70 5.70
N PHE A 51 -14.78 29.58 5.25
CA PHE A 51 -13.77 28.76 5.90
C PHE A 51 -12.56 29.61 6.32
N PRO A 52 -12.26 29.65 7.63
CA PRO A 52 -11.04 30.27 8.13
C PRO A 52 -9.81 29.38 7.83
N SER A 53 -8.61 29.90 8.11
CA SER A 53 -7.34 29.22 7.82
C SER A 53 -7.22 27.85 8.44
N GLU A 54 -7.72 27.66 9.67
CA GLU A 54 -7.67 26.40 10.39
C GLU A 54 -8.41 25.27 9.66
N ILE A 55 -9.41 25.64 8.83
CA ILE A 55 -10.17 24.70 8.02
C ILE A 55 -9.57 24.60 6.62
N CYS A 56 -9.26 25.72 5.95
CA CYS A 56 -8.73 25.69 4.59
C CYS A 56 -7.36 24.98 4.49
N ASP A 57 -6.44 25.28 5.41
CA ASP A 57 -5.10 24.68 5.43
C ASP A 57 -5.23 23.14 5.63
N LYS A 58 -6.17 22.70 6.49
CA LYS A 58 -6.47 21.28 6.71
C LYS A 58 -7.17 20.61 5.53
N ILE A 59 -8.07 21.31 4.82
CA ILE A 59 -8.68 20.78 3.60
C ILE A 59 -7.61 20.51 2.54
N ILE A 60 -6.60 21.38 2.38
CA ILE A 60 -5.48 21.13 1.46
C ILE A 60 -4.65 19.92 1.92
N GLU A 61 -4.38 19.78 3.22
CA GLU A 61 -3.64 18.63 3.78
C GLU A 61 -4.35 17.30 3.49
N TYR A 62 -5.66 17.24 3.73
CA TYR A 62 -6.46 16.01 3.52
C TYR A 62 -6.76 15.74 2.06
N ALA A 63 -6.96 16.77 1.23
CA ALA A 63 -7.21 16.61 -0.19
C ALA A 63 -6.05 15.92 -0.90
N GLN A 64 -4.81 16.19 -0.48
CA GLN A 64 -3.59 15.54 -1.00
C GLN A 64 -3.50 14.04 -0.71
N ARG A 65 -4.30 13.52 0.23
CA ARG A 65 -4.38 12.09 0.56
C ARG A 65 -5.59 11.42 -0.08
N SER A 66 -6.25 12.09 -1.02
CA SER A 66 -7.48 11.65 -1.69
C SER A 66 -7.39 11.87 -3.19
N GLU A 67 -8.32 11.30 -3.94
CA GLU A 67 -8.43 11.49 -5.39
C GLU A 67 -8.70 12.96 -5.79
N ALA A 68 -8.96 13.86 -4.82
CA ALA A 68 -9.21 15.27 -5.06
C ALA A 68 -8.07 16.00 -5.79
N THR A 69 -6.83 15.52 -5.67
CA THR A 69 -5.63 16.15 -6.26
C THR A 69 -4.88 15.26 -7.24
N GLU A 70 -5.42 14.09 -7.61
CA GLU A 70 -4.69 13.06 -8.37
C GLU A 70 -4.38 13.46 -9.81
N ASP A 71 -5.26 14.19 -10.51
CA ASP A 71 -5.10 14.45 -11.96
C ASP A 71 -5.29 15.92 -12.39
N ASP A 72 -5.62 16.86 -11.49
CA ASP A 72 -5.91 18.25 -11.87
C ASP A 72 -5.69 19.26 -10.72
N ASP A 73 -5.11 20.43 -11.02
CA ASP A 73 -4.98 21.54 -10.08
C ASP A 73 -6.29 22.33 -9.89
N CYS A 74 -7.33 21.98 -10.65
CA CYS A 74 -8.66 22.57 -10.56
C CYS A 74 -9.24 22.60 -9.15
N PHE A 75 -8.85 21.68 -8.27
CA PHE A 75 -9.24 21.70 -6.85
C PHE A 75 -8.94 23.05 -6.20
N PHE A 76 -7.76 23.63 -6.43
CA PHE A 76 -7.31 24.86 -5.75
C PHE A 76 -8.16 26.09 -6.10
N SER A 77 -8.90 26.05 -7.21
CA SER A 77 -9.84 27.12 -7.58
C SER A 77 -10.96 27.37 -6.57
N ILE A 78 -11.25 26.41 -5.67
CA ILE A 78 -12.21 26.57 -4.57
C ILE A 78 -11.82 27.74 -3.64
N PHE A 79 -10.52 28.04 -3.52
CA PHE A 79 -9.97 29.08 -2.64
C PHE A 79 -9.89 30.46 -3.31
N LYS A 80 -10.44 30.63 -4.52
CA LYS A 80 -10.37 31.89 -5.27
C LYS A 80 -11.12 33.05 -4.61
N ASN A 81 -12.14 32.78 -3.81
CA ASN A 81 -12.92 33.81 -3.13
C ASN A 81 -12.31 34.21 -1.79
N LEU A 82 -11.50 35.28 -1.79
CA LEU A 82 -10.79 35.77 -0.60
C LEU A 82 -11.69 36.27 0.54
N ALA A 83 -12.98 36.52 0.28
CA ALA A 83 -13.94 36.88 1.32
C ALA A 83 -14.52 35.65 2.03
N ALA A 84 -14.53 34.49 1.35
CA ALA A 84 -15.11 33.26 1.85
C ALA A 84 -14.06 32.25 2.34
N THR A 85 -12.82 32.34 1.86
CA THR A 85 -11.74 31.43 2.27
C THR A 85 -10.52 32.21 2.71
N ARG A 86 -9.77 31.67 3.67
CA ARG A 86 -8.48 32.21 4.07
C ARG A 86 -7.46 31.09 4.13
N LEU A 87 -6.31 31.26 3.48
CA LEU A 87 -5.16 30.37 3.62
C LEU A 87 -4.03 31.06 4.38
N LYS A 88 -3.27 30.29 5.16
CA LYS A 88 -2.12 30.82 5.90
C LYS A 88 -0.89 29.94 5.78
N HIS A 89 -1.03 28.64 5.94
CA HIS A 89 0.04 27.66 5.86
C HIS A 89 -0.30 26.65 4.77
N VAL A 90 0.42 26.70 3.64
CA VAL A 90 0.12 25.86 2.48
C VAL A 90 1.34 24.97 2.19
N LYS A 91 1.12 23.66 2.23
CA LYS A 91 2.07 22.64 1.78
C LYS A 91 1.41 21.82 0.68
N ILE A 92 2.05 21.73 -0.47
CA ILE A 92 1.60 20.96 -1.63
C ILE A 92 2.71 19.99 -2.05
N SER A 93 2.37 18.74 -2.28
CA SER A 93 3.30 17.67 -2.61
C SER A 93 2.78 16.83 -3.78
N ASN A 94 3.65 16.45 -4.72
CA ASN A 94 3.35 15.53 -5.83
C ASN A 94 2.10 15.92 -6.67
N CYS A 95 1.91 17.22 -6.94
CA CYS A 95 0.75 17.71 -7.68
C CYS A 95 1.15 18.40 -8.99
N SER A 96 0.35 18.22 -10.04
CA SER A 96 0.49 18.92 -11.32
C SER A 96 -0.03 20.35 -11.23
N LEU A 97 0.72 21.22 -10.57
CA LEU A 97 0.29 22.56 -10.17
C LEU A 97 0.63 23.62 -11.23
N THR A 98 -0.37 24.38 -11.72
CA THR A 98 -0.11 25.50 -12.64
C THR A 98 0.22 26.80 -11.91
N ASP A 99 0.87 27.74 -12.60
CA ASP A 99 1.12 29.09 -12.09
C ASP A 99 -0.18 29.83 -11.68
N THR A 100 -1.32 29.51 -12.29
CA THR A 100 -2.63 30.10 -11.94
C THR A 100 -3.12 29.59 -10.58
N SER A 101 -2.87 28.32 -10.27
CA SER A 101 -3.19 27.77 -8.96
C SER A 101 -2.24 28.32 -7.89
N VAL A 102 -0.95 28.45 -8.19
CA VAL A 102 -0.02 29.17 -7.31
C VAL A 102 -0.51 30.59 -7.05
N GLN A 103 -0.91 31.33 -8.09
CA GLN A 103 -1.50 32.67 -7.94
C GLN A 103 -2.71 32.66 -7.01
N THR A 104 -3.62 31.70 -7.19
CA THR A 104 -4.83 31.56 -6.35
C THR A 104 -4.47 31.40 -4.88
N LEU A 105 -3.45 30.59 -4.57
CA LEU A 105 -2.99 30.34 -3.21
C LEU A 105 -2.29 31.55 -2.60
N VAL A 106 -1.33 32.14 -3.31
CA VAL A 106 -0.52 33.25 -2.77
C VAL A 106 -1.31 34.54 -2.61
N ASN A 107 -2.41 34.74 -3.35
CA ASN A 107 -3.33 35.88 -3.15
C ASN A 107 -3.92 35.96 -1.73
N HIS A 108 -3.84 34.87 -0.94
CA HIS A 108 -4.21 34.88 0.49
C HIS A 108 -3.16 35.54 1.39
N LYS A 109 -2.00 35.91 0.85
CA LYS A 109 -0.86 36.52 1.57
C LYS A 109 -0.36 35.58 2.67
N LEU A 110 0.11 34.42 2.22
CA LEU A 110 0.50 33.28 3.05
C LEU A 110 1.61 33.64 4.03
N TYR A 111 1.65 32.91 5.14
CA TYR A 111 2.74 32.94 6.11
C TYR A 111 3.81 31.91 5.74
N ASP A 112 3.40 30.70 5.37
CA ASP A 112 4.29 29.63 4.89
C ASP A 112 3.78 29.06 3.57
N LEU A 113 4.71 28.85 2.62
CA LEU A 113 4.47 28.14 1.37
C LEU A 113 5.54 27.07 1.17
N GLU A 114 5.10 25.82 1.02
CA GLU A 114 5.95 24.68 0.66
C GLU A 114 5.40 23.98 -0.60
N LEU A 115 6.26 23.83 -1.61
CA LEU A 115 5.99 23.14 -2.85
C LEU A 115 7.01 22.02 -3.03
N THR A 116 6.55 20.77 -3.02
CA THR A 116 7.41 19.58 -3.13
C THR A 116 7.00 18.75 -4.34
N ASP A 117 7.95 18.47 -5.24
CA ASP A 117 7.74 17.64 -6.44
C ASP A 117 6.50 18.06 -7.26
N CYS A 118 6.23 19.36 -7.32
CA CYS A 118 5.12 19.93 -8.09
C CYS A 118 5.55 20.15 -9.55
N SER A 119 4.85 19.53 -10.50
CA SER A 119 5.11 19.72 -11.94
C SER A 119 4.35 20.94 -12.48
N ASN A 120 4.75 21.45 -13.64
CA ASN A 120 4.14 22.60 -14.35
C ASN A 120 4.27 23.99 -13.70
N VAL A 121 4.96 24.11 -12.55
CA VAL A 121 5.30 25.42 -11.97
C VAL A 121 6.50 26.02 -12.69
N THR A 122 6.40 27.31 -13.07
CA THR A 122 7.45 28.03 -13.81
C THR A 122 7.95 29.24 -13.03
N GLU A 123 8.85 30.03 -13.63
CA GLU A 123 9.32 31.29 -13.07
C GLU A 123 8.20 32.34 -12.90
N ILE A 124 7.04 32.17 -13.56
CA ILE A 124 5.86 33.03 -13.36
C ILE A 124 5.37 32.96 -11.91
N SER A 125 5.45 31.78 -11.29
CA SER A 125 5.08 31.60 -9.89
C SER A 125 5.91 32.45 -8.93
N ILE A 126 7.19 32.70 -9.23
CA ILE A 126 8.02 33.62 -8.44
C ILE A 126 7.42 35.04 -8.45
N GLU A 127 6.90 35.50 -9.59
CA GLU A 127 6.28 36.83 -9.69
C GLU A 127 4.98 36.91 -8.88
N HIS A 128 4.17 35.85 -8.88
CA HIS A 128 2.98 35.77 -8.04
C HIS A 128 3.32 35.77 -6.55
N ILE A 129 4.36 35.05 -6.15
CA ILE A 129 4.88 35.04 -4.77
C ILE A 129 5.37 36.45 -4.39
N ASN A 130 6.21 37.07 -5.22
CA ASN A 130 6.76 38.41 -4.99
C ASN A 130 5.67 39.48 -4.86
N ALA A 131 4.55 39.34 -5.57
CA ALA A 131 3.43 40.27 -5.50
C ALA A 131 2.61 40.17 -4.20
N ASN A 132 2.72 39.05 -3.47
CA ASN A 132 1.90 38.75 -2.29
C ASN A 132 2.72 38.29 -1.06
N SER A 133 3.99 38.70 -0.99
CA SER A 133 4.98 38.21 -0.03
C SER A 133 5.02 38.96 1.30
N GLU A 134 4.16 39.96 1.52
CA GLU A 134 4.26 40.85 2.69
C GLU A 134 4.22 40.12 4.04
N ASN A 135 3.55 38.97 4.09
CA ASN A 135 3.43 38.14 5.30
C ASN A 135 4.27 36.86 5.25
N LEU A 136 4.99 36.63 4.15
CA LEU A 136 5.68 35.36 3.91
C LEU A 136 6.94 35.26 4.77
N HIS A 137 6.98 34.26 5.65
CA HIS A 137 8.09 33.99 6.57
C HIS A 137 8.87 32.73 6.19
N SER A 138 8.22 31.75 5.58
CA SER A 138 8.86 30.53 5.06
C SER A 138 8.48 30.29 3.61
N LEU A 139 9.49 30.03 2.78
CA LEU A 139 9.34 29.56 1.41
C LEU A 139 10.21 28.32 1.22
N ALA A 140 9.58 27.22 0.82
CA ALA A 140 10.25 25.97 0.55
C ALA A 140 9.84 25.42 -0.83
N CYS A 141 10.84 25.08 -1.64
CA CYS A 141 10.67 24.50 -2.96
C CYS A 141 11.61 23.30 -3.11
N TYR A 142 11.06 22.09 -3.10
CA TYR A 142 11.79 20.82 -3.16
C TYR A 142 11.45 20.10 -4.48
N GLY A 143 12.46 19.67 -5.25
CA GLY A 143 12.24 18.91 -6.50
C GLY A 143 11.60 19.70 -7.65
N THR A 144 11.20 20.96 -7.42
CA THR A 144 10.63 21.87 -8.42
C THR A 144 11.73 22.60 -9.19
N SER A 145 12.55 21.86 -9.93
CA SER A 145 13.74 22.39 -10.65
C SER A 145 13.43 23.50 -11.66
N MET A 146 12.15 23.69 -12.04
CA MET A 146 11.69 24.64 -13.04
C MET A 146 11.27 26.02 -12.49
N ILE A 147 11.14 26.19 -11.17
CA ILE A 147 10.72 27.49 -10.59
C ILE A 147 11.83 28.54 -10.74
N ILE A 148 13.09 28.14 -10.52
CA ILE A 148 14.24 29.04 -10.65
C ILE A 148 14.93 28.75 -11.99
N PRO A 149 14.99 29.72 -12.92
CA PRO A 149 15.70 29.55 -14.18
C PRO A 149 17.18 29.15 -13.95
N SER A 150 17.70 28.26 -14.78
CA SER A 150 19.11 27.82 -14.75
C SER A 150 20.12 28.93 -15.07
N SER A 151 19.66 30.05 -15.61
CA SER A 151 20.44 31.26 -15.79
C SER A 151 19.62 32.49 -15.41
N LEU A 152 20.08 33.18 -14.38
CA LEU A 152 19.55 34.43 -13.85
C LEU A 152 20.20 35.65 -14.52
N SER A 153 21.32 35.46 -15.24
CA SER A 153 22.04 36.49 -15.98
C SER A 153 21.84 36.38 -17.50
N ALA A 154 21.51 37.50 -18.17
CA ALA A 154 21.33 37.54 -19.63
C ALA A 154 22.66 37.59 -20.42
N SER A 155 23.81 37.40 -19.76
CA SER A 155 25.12 37.56 -20.36
C SER A 155 25.57 36.27 -21.04
N GLY A 156 25.31 36.16 -22.35
CA GLY A 156 26.15 35.34 -23.25
C GLY A 156 25.47 34.26 -24.08
N SER A 157 24.14 34.10 -24.03
CA SER A 157 23.46 33.11 -24.89
C SER A 157 22.47 33.78 -25.85
N SER A 158 22.74 33.63 -27.15
CA SER A 158 21.81 33.88 -28.26
C SER A 158 20.72 32.80 -28.32
N ASN A 159 20.08 32.54 -27.18
CA ASN A 159 18.98 31.60 -27.04
C ASN A 159 17.65 32.36 -27.02
N ASN A 160 16.66 31.87 -27.76
CA ASN A 160 15.30 32.42 -27.82
C ASN A 160 14.67 32.65 -26.43
N TYR A 161 15.06 31.86 -25.42
CA TYR A 161 14.60 31.99 -24.03
C TYR A 161 15.06 33.28 -23.33
N VAL A 162 16.29 33.74 -23.57
CA VAL A 162 16.83 34.98 -22.98
C VAL A 162 16.13 36.21 -23.56
N GLN A 163 15.81 36.19 -24.86
CA GLN A 163 14.95 37.20 -25.49
C GLN A 163 13.54 37.18 -24.91
N GLN A 164 13.00 36.02 -24.55
CA GLN A 164 11.68 35.86 -23.94
C GLN A 164 11.62 36.46 -22.53
N LEU A 165 12.64 36.23 -21.69
CA LEU A 165 12.76 36.86 -20.37
C LEU A 165 12.84 38.39 -20.46
N GLN A 166 13.55 38.91 -21.46
CA GLN A 166 13.64 40.35 -21.72
C GLN A 166 12.30 40.92 -22.23
N TYR A 167 11.61 40.22 -23.13
CA TYR A 167 10.31 40.64 -23.67
C TYR A 167 9.24 40.77 -22.58
N TYR A 168 9.24 39.88 -21.59
CA TYR A 168 8.30 39.94 -20.46
C TYR A 168 8.78 40.81 -19.28
N GLY A 169 9.87 41.57 -19.42
CA GLY A 169 10.36 42.49 -18.38
C GLY A 169 10.96 41.81 -17.15
N ARG A 170 11.36 40.52 -17.26
CA ARG A 170 11.84 39.69 -16.15
C ARG A 170 13.37 39.62 -16.10
N ASN A 171 14.02 40.77 -16.25
CA ASN A 171 15.48 40.84 -16.19
C ASN A 171 15.96 40.99 -14.74
N TYR A 172 16.29 39.85 -14.11
CA TYR A 172 16.78 39.77 -12.74
C TYR A 172 18.03 40.64 -12.49
N GLN A 173 18.87 40.87 -13.50
CA GLN A 173 20.05 41.74 -13.36
C GLN A 173 19.67 43.20 -13.18
N THR A 174 18.62 43.68 -13.87
CA THR A 174 18.15 45.06 -13.72
C THR A 174 17.52 45.31 -12.36
N ARG A 175 16.66 44.40 -11.89
CA ARG A 175 15.99 44.56 -10.59
C ARG A 175 16.83 44.13 -9.38
N ARG A 176 17.93 43.39 -9.59
CA ARG A 176 18.91 42.94 -8.58
C ARG A 176 18.39 41.97 -7.52
N TYR A 177 17.24 41.33 -7.74
CA TYR A 177 16.71 40.30 -6.85
C TYR A 177 15.91 39.24 -7.63
N VAL A 178 15.89 38.02 -7.10
CA VAL A 178 14.94 36.95 -7.49
C VAL A 178 13.68 37.04 -6.63
N PHE A 179 13.85 37.05 -5.31
CA PHE A 179 12.76 37.13 -4.35
C PHE A 179 12.64 38.52 -3.74
N LYS A 180 11.43 39.10 -3.82
CA LYS A 180 11.04 40.33 -3.12
C LYS A 180 10.28 39.95 -1.85
N THR A 181 10.97 39.34 -0.90
CA THR A 181 10.36 38.75 0.31
C THR A 181 11.06 39.29 1.58
N PRO A 182 10.83 40.56 1.95
CA PRO A 182 11.64 41.24 2.97
C PRO A 182 11.51 40.63 4.37
N ASN A 183 10.40 39.95 4.67
CA ASN A 183 10.13 39.31 5.96
C ASN A 183 10.53 37.82 6.00
N LEU A 184 11.11 37.30 4.91
CA LEU A 184 11.46 35.89 4.81
C LEU A 184 12.54 35.53 5.82
N LYS A 185 12.25 34.54 6.66
CA LYS A 185 13.17 34.01 7.67
C LYS A 185 13.71 32.64 7.29
N ARG A 186 12.96 31.86 6.52
CA ARG A 186 13.32 30.53 6.06
C ARG A 186 13.19 30.43 4.55
N LEU A 187 14.27 30.00 3.90
CA LEU A 187 14.32 29.68 2.49
C LEU A 187 14.89 28.28 2.34
N ALA A 188 14.12 27.38 1.74
CA ALA A 188 14.59 26.05 1.39
C ALA A 188 14.44 25.83 -0.11
N LEU A 189 15.54 25.54 -0.77
CA LEU A 189 15.58 25.28 -2.20
C LEU A 189 16.46 24.06 -2.42
N ALA A 190 15.86 22.93 -2.75
CA ALA A 190 16.62 21.72 -3.08
C ALA A 190 16.78 21.56 -4.59
N TYR A 191 17.90 20.98 -5.00
CA TYR A 191 18.23 20.72 -6.41
C TYR A 191 18.26 21.99 -7.29
N VAL A 192 18.80 23.11 -6.76
CA VAL A 192 18.97 24.34 -7.54
C VAL A 192 20.22 24.24 -8.42
N GLY A 193 20.00 24.36 -9.74
CA GLY A 193 21.04 24.29 -10.76
C GLY A 193 21.47 25.66 -11.31
N ILE A 194 21.96 26.57 -10.46
CA ILE A 194 22.47 27.89 -10.89
C ILE A 194 24.00 27.98 -10.78
N PRO A 195 24.68 28.78 -11.63
CA PRO A 195 26.10 29.07 -11.50
C PRO A 195 26.44 29.77 -10.17
N SER A 196 27.66 29.54 -9.65
CA SER A 196 28.12 30.10 -8.37
C SER A 196 27.98 31.62 -8.27
N SER A 197 28.23 32.32 -9.38
CA SER A 197 28.14 33.78 -9.47
C SER A 197 26.71 34.32 -9.30
N GLU A 198 25.69 33.50 -9.53
CA GLU A 198 24.29 33.91 -9.53
C GLU A 198 23.59 33.75 -8.18
N TYR A 199 24.19 33.02 -7.23
CA TYR A 199 23.69 32.96 -5.85
C TYR A 199 23.60 34.34 -5.18
N THR A 200 24.45 35.28 -5.62
CA THR A 200 24.38 36.69 -5.21
C THR A 200 23.02 37.30 -5.56
N LEU A 201 22.48 37.03 -6.75
CA LEU A 201 21.15 37.53 -7.16
C LEU A 201 20.02 36.78 -6.47
N LEU A 202 20.18 35.47 -6.25
CA LEU A 202 19.21 34.63 -5.57
C LEU A 202 18.94 35.11 -4.13
N LEU A 203 20.01 35.40 -3.39
CA LEU A 203 19.96 35.76 -1.97
C LEU A 203 19.91 37.28 -1.74
N ALA A 204 20.05 38.10 -2.78
CA ALA A 204 19.98 39.54 -2.66
C ALA A 204 18.65 40.01 -2.05
N GLY A 205 18.74 40.87 -1.03
CA GLY A 205 17.57 41.45 -0.36
C GLY A 205 16.97 40.58 0.75
N LEU A 206 17.47 39.37 0.99
CA LEU A 206 17.00 38.47 2.04
C LEU A 206 17.73 38.67 3.38
N THR A 207 17.81 39.91 3.85
CA THR A 207 18.63 40.28 5.02
C THR A 207 18.12 39.71 6.35
N ASN A 208 16.84 39.37 6.44
CA ASN A 208 16.21 38.76 7.62
C ASN A 208 16.29 37.23 7.65
N LEU A 209 16.98 36.62 6.67
CA LEU A 209 17.08 35.19 6.55
C LEU A 209 17.87 34.58 7.72
N THR A 210 17.28 33.59 8.37
CA THR A 210 17.85 32.87 9.52
C THR A 210 18.04 31.38 9.25
N HIS A 211 17.28 30.82 8.30
CA HIS A 211 17.36 29.42 7.92
C HIS A 211 17.50 29.33 6.41
N LEU A 212 18.57 28.69 5.94
CA LEU A 212 18.84 28.47 4.53
C LEU A 212 19.12 26.98 4.31
N ASP A 213 18.32 26.36 3.45
CA ASP A 213 18.52 24.99 3.00
C ASP A 213 18.77 25.01 1.50
N LEU A 214 19.96 24.57 1.10
CA LEU A 214 20.40 24.44 -0.28
C LEU A 214 20.78 22.99 -0.62
N SER A 215 20.16 22.03 0.07
CA SER A 215 20.44 20.61 -0.10
C SER A 215 20.36 20.17 -1.57
N ASN A 216 21.28 19.30 -2.00
CA ASN A 216 21.43 18.84 -3.38
C ASN A 216 21.69 19.95 -4.44
N SER A 217 21.97 21.19 -4.04
CA SER A 217 22.33 22.24 -4.99
C SER A 217 23.77 22.09 -5.48
N CYS A 218 24.03 22.53 -6.71
CA CYS A 218 25.38 22.50 -7.29
C CYS A 218 26.05 23.88 -7.26
N ASN A 219 27.36 23.92 -7.50
CA ASN A 219 28.16 25.13 -7.68
C ASN A 219 28.08 26.13 -6.50
N ILE A 220 27.96 25.64 -5.27
CA ILE A 220 28.05 26.49 -4.06
C ILE A 220 29.51 26.88 -3.76
N ASP A 221 30.47 26.11 -4.27
CA ASP A 221 31.91 26.30 -4.13
C ASP A 221 32.34 26.54 -2.67
N THR A 222 32.86 27.73 -2.40
CA THR A 222 33.43 28.13 -1.10
C THR A 222 32.46 28.99 -0.27
N PHE A 223 31.19 29.13 -0.70
CA PHE A 223 30.17 29.91 -0.01
C PHE A 223 30.55 31.40 0.18
N GLU A 224 31.10 32.06 -0.85
CA GLU A 224 31.61 33.44 -0.78
C GLU A 224 30.54 34.51 -0.50
N PHE A 225 29.28 34.17 -0.78
CA PHE A 225 28.12 35.05 -0.61
C PHE A 225 27.58 35.11 0.84
N TYR A 226 28.31 34.57 1.83
CA TYR A 226 27.92 34.59 3.25
C TYR A 226 27.50 35.97 3.77
N HIS A 227 28.10 37.05 3.23
CA HIS A 227 27.84 38.43 3.63
C HIS A 227 26.42 38.92 3.30
N LEU A 228 25.72 38.25 2.38
CA LEU A 228 24.32 38.55 2.04
C LEU A 228 23.34 37.98 3.06
N VAL A 229 23.76 36.96 3.81
CA VAL A 229 22.94 36.22 4.77
C VAL A 229 23.61 36.21 6.16
N PRO A 230 23.95 37.38 6.72
CA PRO A 230 24.77 37.47 7.94
C PRO A 230 24.06 36.95 9.20
N ASN A 231 22.73 36.84 9.16
CA ASN A 231 21.88 36.47 10.28
C ASN A 231 21.54 34.97 10.34
N LEU A 232 22.20 34.13 9.53
CA LEU A 232 21.93 32.69 9.53
C LEU A 232 22.18 32.04 10.89
N VAL A 233 21.19 31.27 11.30
CA VAL A 233 21.16 30.41 12.48
C VAL A 233 21.24 28.94 12.06
N SER A 234 20.67 28.59 10.91
CA SER A 234 20.69 27.23 10.36
C SER A 234 21.06 27.24 8.88
N LEU A 235 22.00 26.38 8.52
CA LEU A 235 22.45 26.17 7.14
C LEU A 235 22.49 24.67 6.83
N ALA A 236 21.72 24.25 5.84
CA ALA A 236 21.72 22.88 5.33
C ALA A 236 22.32 22.81 3.92
N LEU A 237 23.35 21.98 3.79
CA LEU A 237 24.14 21.74 2.58
C LEU A 237 24.29 20.22 2.34
N TYR A 238 23.24 19.45 2.65
CA TYR A 238 23.22 18.01 2.39
C TYR A 238 23.51 17.73 0.91
N ASN A 239 24.38 16.78 0.60
CA ASN A 239 24.83 16.44 -0.76
C ASN A 239 25.46 17.61 -1.56
N VAL A 240 25.93 18.67 -0.89
CA VAL A 240 26.65 19.77 -1.56
C VAL A 240 28.15 19.53 -1.48
N LYS A 241 28.85 19.60 -2.62
CA LYS A 241 30.30 19.37 -2.68
C LYS A 241 31.09 20.55 -2.12
N VAL A 242 31.45 20.50 -0.84
CA VAL A 242 32.23 21.56 -0.13
C VAL A 242 33.72 21.21 0.07
N ASN A 243 34.17 20.08 -0.47
CA ASN A 243 35.53 19.57 -0.28
C ASN A 243 36.53 19.98 -1.38
N THR A 244 36.11 20.75 -2.39
CA THR A 244 37.00 21.21 -3.48
C THR A 244 38.05 22.21 -2.99
N ASP A 245 37.63 23.21 -2.21
CA ASP A 245 38.52 24.11 -1.46
C ASP A 245 37.99 24.27 -0.01
N PRO A 246 38.24 23.27 0.84
CA PRO A 246 37.66 23.23 2.17
C PRO A 246 38.21 24.33 3.08
N LYS A 247 39.42 24.85 2.81
CA LYS A 247 40.02 25.93 3.61
C LYS A 247 39.26 27.25 3.39
N SER A 248 39.00 27.61 2.13
CA SER A 248 38.23 28.82 1.82
C SER A 248 36.78 28.68 2.25
N PHE A 249 36.17 27.50 2.06
CA PHE A 249 34.84 27.21 2.56
C PHE A 249 34.73 27.44 4.09
N VAL A 250 35.62 26.82 4.88
CA VAL A 250 35.63 27.01 6.34
C VAL A 250 35.84 28.48 6.70
N LYS A 251 36.79 29.17 6.05
CA LYS A 251 37.05 30.59 6.29
C LYS A 251 35.78 31.46 6.10
N ASN A 252 35.02 31.19 5.05
CA ASN A 252 33.81 31.93 4.69
C ASN A 252 32.64 31.59 5.62
N ILE A 253 32.37 30.31 5.84
CA ILE A 253 31.30 29.84 6.75
C ILE A 253 31.53 30.35 8.18
N CYS A 254 32.77 30.34 8.65
CA CYS A 254 33.12 30.84 9.97
C CYS A 254 32.88 32.35 10.15
N GLN A 255 32.52 33.11 9.11
CA GLN A 255 32.05 34.49 9.28
C GLN A 255 30.62 34.56 9.85
N LEU A 256 29.83 33.48 9.72
CA LEU A 256 28.46 33.37 10.25
C LEU A 256 28.48 33.03 11.74
N LYS A 257 28.85 34.00 12.59
CA LYS A 257 29.05 33.77 14.04
C LYS A 257 27.82 33.35 14.83
N ASN A 258 26.62 33.62 14.29
CA ASN A 258 25.34 33.22 14.87
C ASN A 258 24.88 31.83 14.44
N LEU A 259 25.64 31.13 13.60
CA LEU A 259 25.26 29.81 13.10
C LEU A 259 25.27 28.78 14.25
N ARG A 260 24.12 28.11 14.41
CA ARG A 260 23.85 27.13 15.47
C ARG A 260 23.70 25.72 14.93
N HIS A 261 23.19 25.59 13.71
CA HIS A 261 22.91 24.32 13.04
C HIS A 261 23.60 24.31 11.67
N LEU A 262 24.49 23.35 11.47
CA LEU A 262 25.18 23.15 10.19
C LEU A 262 25.04 21.69 9.75
N ASP A 263 24.64 21.49 8.51
CA ASP A 263 24.61 20.18 7.87
C ASP A 263 25.44 20.23 6.59
N ILE A 264 26.47 19.39 6.53
CA ILE A 264 27.36 19.18 5.37
C ILE A 264 27.46 17.68 5.04
N SER A 265 26.43 16.92 5.42
CA SER A 265 26.37 15.47 5.24
C SER A 265 26.26 15.07 3.77
N GLN A 266 26.71 13.85 3.46
CA GLN A 266 26.79 13.30 2.10
C GLN A 266 26.16 11.91 2.06
N SER A 267 25.37 11.64 1.04
CA SER A 267 24.93 10.29 0.70
C SER A 267 26.04 9.48 0.01
N CYS A 268 26.91 10.14 -0.74
CA CYS A 268 27.99 9.52 -1.49
C CYS A 268 29.34 9.69 -0.78
N HIS A 269 29.90 8.58 -0.29
CA HIS A 269 31.20 8.56 0.37
C HIS A 269 32.32 9.23 -0.45
N LYS A 270 32.32 9.08 -1.78
CA LYS A 270 33.34 9.68 -2.65
C LYS A 270 33.31 11.22 -2.64
N GLN A 271 32.13 11.82 -2.44
CA GLN A 271 31.96 13.27 -2.39
C GLN A 271 32.30 13.85 -1.00
N GLY A 272 32.29 13.03 0.05
CA GLY A 272 32.58 13.41 1.44
C GLY A 272 34.03 13.25 1.88
N GLN A 273 35.01 13.19 0.96
CA GLN A 273 36.42 13.00 1.30
C GLN A 273 37.16 14.33 1.46
N PHE A 274 37.76 14.54 2.63
CA PHE A 274 38.62 15.67 2.94
C PHE A 274 40.07 15.19 3.16
N GLU A 275 41.05 15.94 2.68
CA GLU A 275 42.48 15.57 2.82
C GLU A 275 42.97 15.67 4.27
N ASN A 276 42.54 16.71 5.00
CA ASN A 276 42.95 16.98 6.38
C ASN A 276 41.72 17.04 7.32
N PRO A 277 40.96 15.94 7.47
CA PRO A 277 39.62 15.96 8.06
C PRO A 277 39.59 16.49 9.49
N ASN A 278 40.52 16.06 10.34
CA ASN A 278 40.59 16.49 11.74
C ASN A 278 40.81 18.00 11.87
N LYS A 279 41.72 18.55 11.04
CA LYS A 279 42.01 19.99 11.03
C LYS A 279 40.83 20.79 10.51
N ILE A 280 40.23 20.37 9.40
CA ILE A 280 39.05 21.03 8.82
C ILE A 280 37.89 21.07 9.83
N LEU A 281 37.61 19.95 10.50
CA LEU A 281 36.56 19.88 11.51
C LEU A 281 36.88 20.76 12.72
N SER A 282 38.13 20.76 13.19
CA SER A 282 38.57 21.65 14.27
C SER A 282 38.41 23.13 13.92
N ASP A 283 38.89 23.54 12.75
CA ASP A 283 38.82 24.92 12.27
C ASP A 283 37.35 25.39 12.12
N LEU A 284 36.47 24.51 11.63
CA LEU A 284 35.04 24.76 11.50
C LEU A 284 34.36 24.96 12.86
N VAL A 285 34.60 24.04 13.80
CA VAL A 285 33.91 24.01 15.09
C VAL A 285 34.40 25.09 16.05
N THR A 286 35.69 25.45 15.97
CA THR A 286 36.27 26.58 16.71
C THR A 286 35.85 27.92 16.11
N GLY A 287 35.73 28.01 14.78
CA GLY A 287 35.29 29.22 14.10
C GLY A 287 33.81 29.55 14.27
N LEU A 288 32.98 28.57 14.67
CA LEU A 288 31.54 28.68 14.92
C LEU A 288 31.20 28.53 16.42
N PRO A 289 31.30 29.60 17.22
CA PRO A 289 31.20 29.52 18.68
C PRO A 289 29.81 29.14 19.21
N GLN A 290 28.76 29.43 18.44
CA GLN A 290 27.37 29.13 18.80
C GLN A 290 26.87 27.77 18.26
N LEU A 291 27.73 27.00 17.57
CA LEU A 291 27.35 25.72 16.99
C LEU A 291 26.92 24.72 18.08
N VAL A 292 25.68 24.25 17.97
CA VAL A 292 25.06 23.25 18.85
C VAL A 292 24.62 21.98 18.12
N SER A 293 24.55 22.02 16.78
CA SER A 293 24.09 20.92 15.96
C SER A 293 24.96 20.83 14.72
N LEU A 294 25.54 19.66 14.46
CA LEU A 294 26.40 19.43 13.32
C LEU A 294 26.07 18.08 12.67
N ASP A 295 25.80 18.06 11.37
CA ASP A 295 25.67 16.81 10.61
C ASP A 295 26.83 16.68 9.62
N ILE A 296 27.64 15.63 9.80
CA ILE A 296 28.78 15.27 8.95
C ILE A 296 28.64 13.83 8.43
N GLY A 297 27.42 13.29 8.44
CA GLY A 297 27.11 11.95 7.96
C GLY A 297 27.69 11.66 6.57
N GLY A 298 28.19 10.45 6.34
CA GLY A 298 28.78 10.04 5.05
C GLY A 298 30.11 10.69 4.66
N THR A 299 30.72 11.48 5.55
CA THR A 299 32.05 12.08 5.32
C THR A 299 33.16 11.37 6.10
N ASN A 300 34.41 11.73 5.81
CA ASN A 300 35.58 11.32 6.60
C ASN A 300 35.98 12.35 7.70
N LEU A 301 35.19 13.40 7.94
CA LEU A 301 35.52 14.49 8.86
C LEU A 301 35.71 14.05 10.31
N ALA A 302 35.08 12.95 10.72
CA ALA A 302 35.25 12.38 12.05
C ALA A 302 36.64 11.76 12.27
N GLY A 303 37.49 11.70 11.24
CA GLY A 303 38.85 11.18 11.33
C GLY A 303 38.93 9.66 11.50
N ARG A 304 40.16 9.17 11.70
CA ARG A 304 40.44 7.72 11.83
C ARG A 304 40.27 7.16 13.25
N GLY A 305 39.93 8.02 14.22
CA GLY A 305 39.81 7.62 15.63
C GLY A 305 41.14 7.49 16.38
N VAL A 306 42.27 7.86 15.75
CA VAL A 306 43.54 8.00 16.46
C VAL A 306 43.57 9.39 17.09
N ALA A 307 43.64 9.47 18.42
CA ALA A 307 43.79 10.74 19.12
C ALA A 307 45.08 11.44 18.65
N GLU A 308 44.93 12.56 17.95
CA GLU A 308 46.05 13.39 17.51
C GLU A 308 46.34 14.44 18.57
N ARG A 309 47.63 14.57 18.94
CA ARG A 309 48.06 15.61 19.88
C ARG A 309 47.86 16.98 19.22
N PRO A 310 47.24 17.96 19.90
CA PRO A 310 47.22 19.33 19.41
C PRO A 310 48.66 19.80 19.18
N ILE A 311 48.94 20.37 18.00
CA ILE A 311 50.30 20.79 17.60
C ILE A 311 50.88 21.87 18.54
N ASN A 312 50.04 22.51 19.37
CA ASN A 312 50.39 23.67 20.22
C ASN A 312 50.41 23.40 21.74
N THR A 313 50.38 22.16 22.22
CA THR A 313 50.47 21.89 23.68
C THR A 313 51.92 21.75 24.14
N ASN A 314 52.37 22.64 25.03
CA ASN A 314 53.64 22.51 25.76
C ASN A 314 53.62 21.24 26.63
N ILE A 315 54.77 20.57 26.73
CA ILE A 315 54.94 19.22 27.28
C ILE A 315 54.62 19.14 28.79
N GLU A 316 54.43 20.27 29.48
CA GLU A 316 54.26 20.35 30.94
C GLU A 316 52.79 20.35 31.43
N ASP A 317 51.79 20.56 30.56
CA ASP A 317 50.35 20.56 30.92
C ASP A 317 49.68 19.15 30.84
N THR A 318 50.49 18.10 30.86
CA THR A 318 50.18 16.78 30.27
C THR A 318 49.30 15.84 31.10
N ASN A 319 48.93 16.18 32.33
CA ASN A 319 48.26 15.21 33.21
C ASN A 319 46.72 15.19 33.15
N TYR A 320 46.05 16.10 32.41
CA TYR A 320 44.58 16.22 32.47
C TYR A 320 43.86 16.60 31.16
N VAL A 321 44.52 16.57 30.00
CA VAL A 321 43.82 16.92 28.74
C VAL A 321 42.88 15.76 28.37
N GLN A 322 41.58 15.93 28.62
CA GLN A 322 40.55 15.03 28.10
C GLN A 322 40.65 15.01 26.57
N LEU A 323 40.77 13.81 26.00
CA LEU A 323 40.86 13.57 24.56
C LEU A 323 39.48 13.15 24.06
N SER A 324 39.12 13.60 22.86
CA SER A 324 37.94 13.08 22.16
C SER A 324 38.37 12.05 21.12
N ASP A 325 37.58 11.00 20.99
CA ASP A 325 37.70 9.99 19.93
C ASP A 325 37.43 10.56 18.53
N ILE A 326 36.95 11.80 18.45
CA ILE A 326 36.85 12.59 17.23
C ILE A 326 37.75 13.83 17.43
N PRO A 327 39.04 13.80 17.02
CA PRO A 327 40.01 14.85 17.36
C PRO A 327 39.58 16.26 16.96
N GLY A 328 38.89 16.42 15.83
CA GLY A 328 38.35 17.70 15.38
C GLY A 328 37.27 18.30 16.29
N LEU A 329 36.72 17.53 17.23
CA LEU A 329 35.71 17.97 18.20
C LEU A 329 36.26 18.18 19.61
N ALA A 330 37.59 18.16 19.81
CA ALA A 330 38.20 18.34 21.13
C ALA A 330 37.73 19.61 21.86
N SER A 331 37.46 20.70 21.12
CA SER A 331 36.94 21.96 21.68
C SER A 331 35.50 21.87 22.24
N LYS A 332 34.79 20.76 22.00
CA LYS A 332 33.41 20.53 22.45
C LYS A 332 33.29 19.59 23.65
N ILE A 333 34.39 19.07 24.19
CA ILE A 333 34.36 18.16 25.35
C ILE A 333 33.61 18.79 26.54
N HIS A 334 33.93 20.04 26.89
CA HIS A 334 33.27 20.76 28.00
C HIS A 334 31.96 21.47 27.60
N LYS A 335 31.65 21.51 26.29
CA LYS A 335 30.40 22.07 25.77
C LYS A 335 29.89 21.18 24.62
N PRO A 336 29.37 19.97 24.96
CA PRO A 336 28.95 19.00 23.95
C PRO A 336 27.92 19.58 23.00
N LEU A 337 27.95 19.11 21.75
CA LEU A 337 26.88 19.39 20.79
C LEU A 337 25.56 18.81 21.31
N GLN A 338 24.44 19.48 21.06
CA GLN A 338 23.12 18.90 21.32
C GLN A 338 22.83 17.77 20.33
N PHE A 339 23.29 17.92 19.09
CA PHE A 339 23.12 16.92 18.03
C PHE A 339 24.41 16.76 17.21
N LEU A 340 24.76 15.51 16.90
CA LEU A 340 25.84 15.16 15.97
C LEU A 340 25.40 14.05 15.01
N GLY A 341 25.39 14.35 13.71
CA GLY A 341 25.13 13.37 12.65
C GLY A 341 26.41 12.65 12.22
N LEU A 342 26.47 11.34 12.46
CA LEU A 342 27.60 10.45 12.13
C LEU A 342 27.19 9.26 11.25
N TYR A 343 25.93 9.18 10.81
CA TYR A 343 25.44 8.09 10.00
C TYR A 343 26.27 7.90 8.71
N GLY A 344 26.79 6.69 8.49
CA GLY A 344 27.60 6.36 7.32
C GLY A 344 28.99 7.02 7.27
N THR A 345 29.46 7.61 8.38
CA THR A 345 30.83 8.13 8.48
C THR A 345 31.88 7.03 8.43
N THR A 346 33.07 7.36 7.95
CA THR A 346 34.18 6.39 7.83
C THR A 346 34.70 5.93 9.19
N HIS A 347 35.39 4.78 9.22
CA HIS A 347 36.12 4.28 10.40
C HIS A 347 35.22 4.13 11.65
N GLY A 348 33.94 3.78 11.45
CA GLY A 348 32.99 3.48 12.53
C GLY A 348 32.85 4.60 13.56
N ALA A 349 32.85 5.87 13.14
CA ALA A 349 32.94 6.99 14.08
C ALA A 349 31.79 7.07 15.09
N CYS A 350 30.59 6.65 14.69
CA CYS A 350 29.40 6.57 15.53
C CYS A 350 29.47 5.50 16.65
N ARG A 351 30.44 4.57 16.57
CA ARG A 351 30.65 3.47 17.53
C ARG A 351 31.72 3.78 18.59
N ARG A 352 32.34 4.96 18.52
CA ARG A 352 33.39 5.40 19.45
C ARG A 352 32.79 5.79 20.81
N HIS A 353 33.60 5.80 21.86
CA HIS A 353 33.10 6.00 23.23
C HIS A 353 33.01 7.49 23.58
N ASP A 354 34.08 8.26 23.35
CA ASP A 354 34.18 9.64 23.80
C ASP A 354 33.76 10.65 22.71
N ILE A 355 32.47 10.58 22.34
CA ILE A 355 31.82 11.47 21.37
C ILE A 355 31.21 12.68 22.10
N PRO A 356 31.65 13.93 21.84
CA PRO A 356 31.19 15.13 22.55
C PRO A 356 29.85 15.64 22.02
N ALA A 357 28.81 14.81 22.10
CA ALA A 357 27.45 15.12 21.71
C ALA A 357 26.42 14.43 22.60
N LYS A 358 25.25 15.06 22.82
CA LYS A 358 24.15 14.47 23.61
C LYS A 358 23.31 13.48 22.81
N VAL A 359 23.03 13.81 21.55
CA VAL A 359 22.24 12.98 20.64
C VAL A 359 23.08 12.71 19.40
N VAL A 360 23.20 11.43 19.03
CA VAL A 360 23.99 10.98 17.88
C VAL A 360 23.09 10.26 16.89
N ALA A 361 23.02 10.74 15.64
CA ALA A 361 22.46 9.97 14.54
C ALA A 361 23.56 9.09 13.94
N GLY A 362 23.32 7.78 13.80
CA GLY A 362 24.35 6.83 13.42
C GLY A 362 23.82 5.43 13.16
N ASP A 363 24.72 4.51 12.88
CA ASP A 363 24.47 3.10 12.53
C ASP A 363 25.08 2.13 13.56
N ALA A 364 25.35 2.60 14.78
CA ALA A 364 25.96 1.79 15.83
C ALA A 364 24.97 0.86 16.55
N ASN A 365 23.72 1.31 16.72
CA ASN A 365 22.67 0.62 17.47
C ASN A 365 21.27 1.16 17.07
N GLU A 366 20.21 0.54 17.60
CA GLU A 366 18.82 0.88 17.28
C GLU A 366 18.47 2.35 17.56
N ASP A 367 18.91 2.92 18.69
CA ASP A 367 18.64 4.31 19.07
C ASP A 367 19.22 5.28 18.04
N GLN A 368 20.48 5.07 17.67
CA GLN A 368 21.15 5.91 16.68
C GLN A 368 20.50 5.80 15.29
N ILE A 369 20.04 4.60 14.90
CA ILE A 369 19.36 4.35 13.62
C ILE A 369 18.01 5.07 13.59
N LEU A 370 17.24 5.01 14.69
CA LEU A 370 15.96 5.72 14.80
C LEU A 370 16.15 7.25 14.75
N ILE A 371 17.17 7.78 15.42
CA ILE A 371 17.53 9.21 15.31
C ILE A 371 17.91 9.54 13.87
N ALA A 372 18.71 8.71 13.21
CA ALA A 372 19.10 8.92 11.81
C ALA A 372 17.88 8.91 10.88
N ALA A 373 16.91 8.03 11.12
CA ALA A 373 15.68 7.98 10.34
C ALA A 373 14.87 9.27 10.48
N HIS A 374 14.72 9.75 11.72
CA HIS A 374 14.03 11.01 12.00
C HIS A 374 14.70 12.21 11.31
N VAL A 375 16.03 12.29 11.34
CA VAL A 375 16.79 13.37 10.67
C VAL A 375 16.68 13.29 9.15
N CYS A 376 16.60 12.09 8.58
CA CYS A 376 16.55 11.90 7.13
C CYS A 376 15.13 11.96 6.53
N MET A 377 14.10 11.96 7.38
CA MET A 377 12.69 11.69 7.03
C MET A 377 12.10 12.60 5.95
N ASP A 378 12.47 13.88 5.90
CA ASP A 378 11.80 14.81 4.97
C ASP A 378 12.61 15.01 3.68
N ASN A 379 13.91 15.28 3.80
CA ASN A 379 14.71 15.84 2.70
C ASN A 379 15.99 15.06 2.36
N LYS A 380 16.25 13.90 2.99
CA LYS A 380 17.46 13.09 2.76
C LYS A 380 17.14 11.66 2.30
N GLN A 381 16.38 11.55 1.22
CA GLN A 381 15.81 10.29 0.74
C GLN A 381 16.89 9.22 0.51
N GLU A 382 18.06 9.58 -0.03
CA GLU A 382 19.15 8.63 -0.30
C GLU A 382 19.80 8.08 0.97
N LEU A 383 19.84 8.86 2.06
CA LEU A 383 20.29 8.36 3.36
C LEU A 383 19.20 7.55 4.04
N LEU A 384 17.94 8.01 3.98
CA LEU A 384 16.81 7.31 4.58
C LEU A 384 16.67 5.87 4.04
N GLN A 385 16.92 5.66 2.74
CA GLN A 385 16.98 4.32 2.14
C GLN A 385 17.97 3.40 2.85
N LYS A 386 19.17 3.89 3.18
CA LYS A 386 20.20 3.13 3.89
C LYS A 386 19.81 2.89 5.35
N VAL A 387 19.28 3.93 6.01
CA VAL A 387 18.82 3.83 7.40
C VAL A 387 17.74 2.76 7.55
N LEU A 388 16.77 2.70 6.64
CA LEU A 388 15.73 1.66 6.64
C LEU A 388 16.30 0.26 6.37
N SER A 389 17.38 0.16 5.58
CA SER A 389 18.08 -1.10 5.38
C SER A 389 18.78 -1.57 6.66
N ASP A 390 19.40 -0.67 7.42
CA ASP A 390 19.99 -1.01 8.72
C ASP A 390 18.92 -1.39 9.74
N LEU A 391 17.79 -0.68 9.76
CA LEU A 391 16.66 -1.03 10.61
C LEU A 391 16.09 -2.42 10.25
N TYR A 392 16.00 -2.75 8.96
CA TYR A 392 15.66 -4.09 8.50
C TYR A 392 16.63 -5.15 9.05
N HIS A 393 17.94 -4.89 9.05
CA HIS A 393 18.94 -5.80 9.60
C HIS A 393 18.75 -6.02 11.10
N VAL A 394 18.47 -4.96 11.86
CA VAL A 394 18.17 -5.05 13.30
C VAL A 394 16.99 -6.01 13.54
N PHE A 395 15.87 -5.85 12.83
CA PHE A 395 14.72 -6.74 13.00
C PHE A 395 14.95 -8.19 12.57
N ARG A 396 15.82 -8.40 11.58
CA ARG A 396 16.06 -9.73 11.03
C ARG A 396 17.04 -10.55 11.88
N PHE A 397 18.02 -9.90 12.50
CA PHE A 397 19.17 -10.58 13.12
C PHE A 397 19.43 -10.22 14.58
N GLU A 398 18.79 -9.17 15.11
CA GLU A 398 19.00 -8.65 16.47
C GLU A 398 17.67 -8.55 17.24
N ASN A 399 17.75 -8.20 18.53
CA ASN A 399 16.57 -7.90 19.34
C ASN A 399 16.29 -6.39 19.31
N CYS A 400 15.16 -5.98 18.73
CA CYS A 400 14.71 -4.58 18.77
C CYS A 400 13.86 -4.32 20.02
N HIS A 401 14.31 -3.42 20.89
CA HIS A 401 13.57 -3.06 22.11
C HIS A 401 12.54 -1.96 21.84
N ARG A 402 12.74 -1.14 20.80
CA ARG A 402 11.88 0.01 20.45
C ARG A 402 10.91 -0.28 19.30
N MET A 403 10.26 -1.44 19.31
CA MET A 403 9.43 -1.93 18.20
C MET A 403 8.33 -0.95 17.75
N ASP A 404 7.65 -0.27 18.69
CA ASP A 404 6.57 0.66 18.35
C ASP A 404 7.07 1.93 17.67
N GLN A 405 8.20 2.48 18.13
CA GLN A 405 8.84 3.66 17.53
C GLN A 405 9.38 3.32 16.13
N ALA A 406 10.00 2.15 15.99
CA ALA A 406 10.48 1.64 14.71
C ALA A 406 9.33 1.40 13.72
N LEU A 407 8.23 0.79 14.16
CA LEU A 407 7.02 0.62 13.34
C LEU A 407 6.48 1.98 12.86
N CYS A 408 6.35 2.96 13.76
CA CYS A 408 5.88 4.30 13.37
C CYS A 408 6.82 4.97 12.38
N THR A 409 8.13 4.83 12.59
CA THR A 409 9.17 5.40 11.71
C THR A 409 9.12 4.79 10.31
N VAL A 410 8.99 3.46 10.20
CA VAL A 410 8.89 2.76 8.91
C VAL A 410 7.62 3.18 8.17
N LEU A 411 6.47 3.23 8.87
CA LEU A 411 5.21 3.67 8.28
C LEU A 411 5.29 5.11 7.78
N GLU A 412 5.83 6.02 8.60
CA GLU A 412 6.00 7.42 8.21
C GLU A 412 6.90 7.57 6.98
N ALA A 413 8.03 6.84 6.93
CA ALA A 413 8.94 6.89 5.78
C ALA A 413 8.26 6.37 4.49
N MET A 414 7.50 5.29 4.58
CA MET A 414 6.74 4.77 3.43
C MET A 414 5.62 5.72 3.00
N GLU A 415 4.92 6.36 3.94
CA GLU A 415 3.83 7.31 3.68
C GLU A 415 4.32 8.63 3.07
N LYS A 416 5.48 9.13 3.51
CA LYS A 416 6.08 10.37 2.98
C LYS A 416 6.77 10.20 1.63
N HIS A 417 7.22 8.99 1.30
CA HIS A 417 7.95 8.72 0.06
C HIS A 417 7.33 7.59 -0.79
N PRO A 418 6.07 7.73 -1.23
CA PRO A 418 5.37 6.69 -1.99
C PRO A 418 6.07 6.39 -3.33
N ALA A 419 6.68 7.38 -3.98
CA ALA A 419 7.37 7.23 -5.26
C ALA A 419 8.76 6.57 -5.16
N GLN A 420 9.35 6.47 -3.96
CA GLN A 420 10.72 5.99 -3.79
C GLN A 420 10.76 4.47 -3.59
N LYS A 421 11.01 3.73 -4.68
CA LYS A 421 10.94 2.26 -4.69
C LYS A 421 11.79 1.58 -3.60
N HIS A 422 13.01 2.05 -3.36
CA HIS A 422 13.91 1.45 -2.37
C HIS A 422 13.41 1.67 -0.93
N ILE A 423 12.76 2.79 -0.66
CA ILE A 423 12.12 3.07 0.64
C ILE A 423 10.95 2.09 0.84
N GLN A 424 10.12 1.90 -0.18
CA GLN A 424 8.97 0.99 -0.12
C GLN A 424 9.41 -0.48 0.04
N ILE A 425 10.44 -0.92 -0.69
CA ILE A 425 10.98 -2.28 -0.60
C ILE A 425 11.57 -2.56 0.78
N SER A 426 12.44 -1.67 1.29
CA SER A 426 13.03 -1.83 2.62
C SER A 426 11.97 -1.74 3.72
N GLY A 427 11.04 -0.78 3.61
CA GLY A 427 9.97 -0.59 4.58
C GLY A 427 9.02 -1.79 4.65
N SER A 428 8.56 -2.31 3.51
CA SER A 428 7.70 -3.51 3.47
C SER A 428 8.40 -4.76 4.02
N ALA A 429 9.70 -4.92 3.75
CA ALA A 429 10.50 -5.99 4.33
C ALA A 429 10.56 -5.87 5.86
N THR A 430 10.82 -4.68 6.39
CA THR A 430 10.86 -4.41 7.83
C THR A 430 9.50 -4.64 8.49
N LEU A 431 8.40 -4.20 7.85
CA LEU A 431 7.04 -4.44 8.34
C LEU A 431 6.72 -5.93 8.45
N PHE A 432 7.13 -6.75 7.48
CA PHE A 432 6.96 -8.20 7.56
C PHE A 432 7.62 -8.79 8.82
N TYR A 433 8.87 -8.42 9.13
CA TYR A 433 9.55 -8.91 10.33
C TYR A 433 8.92 -8.40 11.62
N ILE A 434 8.52 -7.12 11.67
CA ILE A 434 7.78 -6.56 12.82
C ILE A 434 6.50 -7.37 13.07
N LEU A 435 5.71 -7.62 12.03
CA LEU A 435 4.46 -8.37 12.12
C LEU A 435 4.68 -9.84 12.51
N LYS A 436 5.79 -10.44 12.09
CA LYS A 436 6.16 -11.81 12.44
C LYS A 436 6.58 -11.92 13.91
N MET A 437 7.20 -10.88 14.47
CA MET A 437 7.68 -10.87 15.86
C MET A 437 6.59 -10.53 16.87
N LYS A 438 5.58 -9.72 16.49
CA LYS A 438 4.44 -9.40 17.36
C LYS A 438 3.45 -10.56 17.43
N GLU A 439 2.89 -10.81 18.62
CA GLU A 439 1.86 -11.84 18.78
C GLU A 439 0.54 -11.45 18.08
N LYS A 440 -0.19 -12.46 17.59
CA LYS A 440 -1.50 -12.27 16.96
C LYS A 440 -2.49 -11.67 17.97
N GLY A 441 -2.68 -10.35 17.93
CA GLY A 441 -3.63 -9.64 18.79
C GLY A 441 -3.07 -8.38 19.43
N GLU A 442 -1.74 -8.21 19.46
CA GLU A 442 -1.10 -7.03 20.07
C GLU A 442 -1.36 -5.72 19.31
N LEU A 443 -1.64 -5.81 18.00
CA LEU A 443 -1.91 -4.65 17.18
C LEU A 443 -3.38 -4.25 17.25
N VAL A 444 -3.63 -3.04 17.74
CA VAL A 444 -4.96 -2.42 17.71
C VAL A 444 -5.45 -2.24 16.26
N ALA A 445 -6.77 -2.32 16.06
CA ALA A 445 -7.39 -2.28 14.73
C ALA A 445 -6.95 -1.06 13.87
N ARG A 446 -6.78 0.12 14.48
CA ARG A 446 -6.31 1.32 13.80
C ARG A 446 -4.90 1.16 13.23
N MET A 447 -3.99 0.53 13.98
CA MET A 447 -2.63 0.29 13.54
C MET A 447 -2.60 -0.76 12.41
N LYS A 448 -3.40 -1.83 12.53
CA LYS A 448 -3.55 -2.81 11.44
C LYS A 448 -4.00 -2.15 10.13
N LYS A 449 -5.03 -1.31 10.21
CA LYS A 449 -5.55 -0.56 9.05
C LYS A 449 -4.49 0.36 8.44
N ARG A 450 -3.69 1.06 9.27
CA ARG A 450 -2.58 1.90 8.79
C ARG A 450 -1.54 1.05 8.06
N ILE A 451 -1.06 -0.04 8.68
CA ILE A 451 -0.08 -0.93 8.06
C ILE A 451 -0.58 -1.48 6.71
N ILE A 452 -1.81 -1.98 6.67
CA ILE A 452 -2.42 -2.54 5.44
C ILE A 452 -2.56 -1.45 4.37
N SER A 453 -3.04 -0.26 4.73
CA SER A 453 -3.20 0.85 3.78
C SER A 453 -1.84 1.30 3.21
N THR A 454 -0.82 1.43 4.06
CA THR A 454 0.53 1.84 3.65
C THR A 454 1.21 0.77 2.78
N LEU A 455 1.07 -0.52 3.13
CA LEU A 455 1.56 -1.63 2.30
C LEU A 455 0.89 -1.64 0.93
N LEU A 456 -0.45 -1.54 0.88
CA LEU A 456 -1.20 -1.57 -0.38
C LEU A 456 -0.92 -0.34 -1.25
N ALA A 457 -0.70 0.83 -0.66
CA ALA A 457 -0.29 2.02 -1.40
C ALA A 457 1.08 1.83 -2.07
N GLY A 458 2.06 1.30 -1.31
CA GLY A 458 3.38 0.96 -1.85
C GLY A 458 3.31 -0.11 -2.95
N MET A 459 2.55 -1.19 -2.73
CA MET A 459 2.35 -2.26 -3.72
C MET A 459 1.63 -1.77 -4.97
N SER A 460 0.66 -0.87 -4.84
CA SER A 460 -0.06 -0.31 -5.99
C SER A 460 0.83 0.60 -6.83
N THR A 461 1.65 1.42 -6.18
CA THR A 461 2.57 2.36 -6.84
C THR A 461 3.71 1.62 -7.55
N HIS A 462 4.26 0.57 -6.92
CA HIS A 462 5.40 -0.21 -7.42
C HIS A 462 5.01 -1.64 -7.80
N ARG A 463 3.85 -1.81 -8.44
CA ARG A 463 3.25 -3.12 -8.74
C ARG A 463 4.09 -4.01 -9.67
N ASP A 464 5.03 -3.42 -10.39
CA ASP A 464 5.94 -4.11 -11.32
C ASP A 464 7.28 -4.49 -10.66
N GLU A 465 7.52 -4.06 -9.41
CA GLU A 465 8.73 -4.40 -8.66
C GLU A 465 8.50 -5.70 -7.86
N GLU A 466 9.01 -6.83 -8.36
CA GLU A 466 8.74 -8.16 -7.79
C GLU A 466 9.08 -8.28 -6.30
N THR A 467 10.18 -7.67 -5.87
CA THR A 467 10.60 -7.69 -4.45
C THR A 467 9.58 -6.96 -3.56
N MET A 468 8.99 -5.86 -4.04
CA MET A 468 7.95 -5.13 -3.32
C MET A 468 6.70 -6.00 -3.17
N MET A 469 6.28 -6.65 -4.26
CA MET A 469 5.10 -7.51 -4.26
C MET A 469 5.28 -8.73 -3.37
N ARG A 470 6.47 -9.36 -3.41
CA ARG A 470 6.83 -10.47 -2.52
C ARG A 470 6.74 -10.08 -1.05
N ASN A 471 7.38 -8.98 -0.66
CA ASN A 471 7.39 -8.50 0.73
C ASN A 471 5.97 -8.11 1.18
N GLY A 472 5.24 -7.40 0.32
CA GLY A 472 3.86 -6.99 0.59
C GLY A 472 2.92 -8.18 0.83
N CYS A 473 2.93 -9.18 -0.04
CA CYS A 473 2.11 -10.39 0.14
C CYS A 473 2.48 -11.16 1.40
N LEU A 474 3.78 -11.31 1.71
CA LEU A 474 4.25 -11.96 2.95
C LEU A 474 3.77 -11.23 4.21
N ALA A 475 3.80 -9.90 4.20
CA ALA A 475 3.29 -9.07 5.29
C ALA A 475 1.76 -9.19 5.42
N LEU A 476 1.02 -9.16 4.30
CA LEU A 476 -0.44 -9.32 4.28
C LEU A 476 -0.89 -10.68 4.83
N CYS A 477 -0.14 -11.76 4.57
CA CYS A 477 -0.41 -13.08 5.13
C CYS A 477 -0.30 -13.16 6.67
N GLN A 478 0.25 -12.14 7.34
CA GLN A 478 0.28 -12.09 8.81
C GLN A 478 -1.07 -11.61 9.41
N PHE A 479 -1.98 -11.08 8.59
CA PHE A 479 -3.29 -10.59 9.03
C PHE A 479 -4.40 -11.64 8.89
N ARG A 480 -5.52 -11.43 9.60
CA ARG A 480 -6.70 -12.28 9.43
C ARG A 480 -7.46 -11.85 8.17
N ILE A 481 -7.34 -12.64 7.12
CA ILE A 481 -8.04 -12.41 5.85
C ILE A 481 -9.37 -13.17 5.88
N PRO A 482 -10.51 -12.54 5.54
CA PRO A 482 -10.65 -11.18 4.99
C PRO A 482 -10.84 -10.08 6.04
N HIS A 483 -11.14 -10.42 7.31
CA HIS A 483 -11.61 -9.47 8.32
C HIS A 483 -10.75 -8.21 8.49
N ASP A 484 -9.43 -8.36 8.63
CA ASP A 484 -8.52 -7.24 8.88
C ASP A 484 -8.29 -6.39 7.60
N VAL A 485 -8.57 -6.91 6.39
CA VAL A 485 -8.30 -6.24 5.10
C VAL A 485 -9.54 -5.60 4.45
N MET A 486 -10.73 -5.77 5.04
CA MET A 486 -12.00 -5.32 4.44
C MET A 486 -12.03 -3.82 4.10
N SER A 487 -11.36 -2.97 4.90
CA SER A 487 -11.32 -1.52 4.63
C SER A 487 -10.58 -1.14 3.35
N ASN A 488 -9.75 -2.04 2.82
CA ASN A 488 -8.94 -1.82 1.62
C ASN A 488 -9.17 -2.95 0.61
N TYR A 489 -10.34 -3.59 0.67
CA TYR A 489 -10.65 -4.80 -0.09
C TYR A 489 -10.48 -4.63 -1.60
N GLU A 490 -11.03 -3.55 -2.18
CA GLU A 490 -10.92 -3.31 -3.62
C GLU A 490 -9.46 -3.12 -4.07
N THR A 491 -8.68 -2.33 -3.33
CA THR A 491 -7.24 -2.11 -3.62
C THR A 491 -6.46 -3.41 -3.51
N LEU A 492 -6.71 -4.21 -2.47
CA LEU A 492 -6.10 -5.52 -2.30
C LEU A 492 -6.39 -6.42 -3.50
N VAL A 493 -7.66 -6.52 -3.92
CA VAL A 493 -8.03 -7.35 -5.08
C VAL A 493 -7.32 -6.89 -6.35
N LYS A 494 -7.27 -5.58 -6.62
CA LYS A 494 -6.55 -5.03 -7.79
C LYS A 494 -5.06 -5.39 -7.78
N VAL A 495 -4.40 -5.27 -6.63
CA VAL A 495 -2.98 -5.63 -6.44
C VAL A 495 -2.76 -7.12 -6.67
N LEU A 496 -3.59 -7.99 -6.09
CA LEU A 496 -3.46 -9.45 -6.24
C LEU A 496 -3.75 -9.92 -7.68
N LEU A 497 -4.72 -9.31 -8.36
CA LEU A 497 -5.00 -9.59 -9.77
C LEU A 497 -3.83 -9.17 -10.66
N HIS A 498 -3.18 -8.04 -10.35
CA HIS A 498 -1.97 -7.62 -11.05
C HIS A 498 -0.84 -8.66 -10.89
N SER A 499 -0.59 -9.14 -9.67
CA SER A 499 0.37 -10.22 -9.41
C SER A 499 0.03 -11.50 -10.16
N ALA A 500 -1.24 -11.92 -10.14
CA ALA A 500 -1.67 -13.13 -10.83
C ALA A 500 -1.41 -13.04 -12.35
N LYS A 501 -1.65 -11.87 -12.95
CA LYS A 501 -1.59 -11.66 -14.40
C LYS A 501 -0.18 -11.37 -14.93
N HIS A 502 0.62 -10.57 -14.23
CA HIS A 502 1.86 -9.99 -14.79
C HIS A 502 3.15 -10.53 -14.16
N SER A 503 3.09 -11.23 -13.04
CA SER A 503 4.28 -11.87 -12.47
C SER A 503 4.76 -13.02 -13.37
N GLU A 504 6.06 -13.32 -13.31
CA GLU A 504 6.64 -14.44 -14.06
C GLU A 504 5.85 -15.73 -13.78
N PRO A 505 5.53 -16.54 -14.81
CA PRO A 505 4.86 -17.81 -14.61
C PRO A 505 5.59 -18.65 -13.57
N GLU A 506 4.83 -19.28 -12.68
CA GLU A 506 5.35 -20.14 -11.60
C GLU A 506 6.13 -19.42 -10.49
N SER A 507 6.29 -18.09 -10.57
CA SER A 507 6.94 -17.29 -9.52
C SER A 507 6.20 -17.36 -8.19
N PHE A 508 6.94 -17.14 -7.11
CA PHE A 508 6.38 -17.06 -5.76
C PHE A 508 5.27 -16.00 -5.66
N VAL A 509 5.46 -14.85 -6.30
CA VAL A 509 4.51 -13.72 -6.27
C VAL A 509 3.19 -14.07 -6.97
N GLN A 510 3.25 -14.75 -8.12
CA GLN A 510 2.04 -15.24 -8.80
C GLN A 510 1.29 -16.22 -7.90
N ARG A 511 2.00 -17.22 -7.35
CA ARG A 511 1.42 -18.27 -6.51
C ARG A 511 0.70 -17.68 -5.30
N ILE A 512 1.40 -16.88 -4.48
CA ILE A 512 0.82 -16.28 -3.28
C ILE A 512 -0.35 -15.35 -3.61
N GLY A 513 -0.30 -14.62 -4.73
CA GLY A 513 -1.39 -13.78 -5.20
C GLY A 513 -2.67 -14.57 -5.47
N ILE A 514 -2.55 -15.73 -6.13
CA ILE A 514 -3.67 -16.62 -6.45
C ILE A 514 -4.22 -17.31 -5.19
N TYR A 515 -3.35 -17.77 -4.28
CA TYR A 515 -3.79 -18.33 -2.98
C TYR A 515 -4.57 -17.33 -2.13
N LEU A 516 -4.13 -16.07 -2.12
CA LEU A 516 -4.83 -14.99 -1.43
C LEU A 516 -6.18 -14.68 -2.10
N LEU A 517 -6.26 -14.65 -3.44
CA LEU A 517 -7.53 -14.49 -4.17
C LEU A 517 -8.51 -15.64 -3.87
N ASN A 518 -8.03 -16.88 -3.83
CA ASN A 518 -8.86 -18.03 -3.46
C ASN A 518 -9.42 -17.90 -2.04
N SER A 519 -8.57 -17.51 -1.09
CA SER A 519 -8.94 -17.30 0.30
C SER A 519 -10.01 -16.20 0.45
N LEU A 520 -9.86 -15.09 -0.29
CA LEU A 520 -10.85 -14.02 -0.33
C LEU A 520 -12.17 -14.53 -0.94
N ALA A 521 -12.12 -15.21 -2.08
CA ALA A 521 -13.32 -15.73 -2.75
C ALA A 521 -14.11 -16.71 -1.88
N CYS A 522 -13.42 -17.54 -1.10
CA CYS A 522 -14.03 -18.51 -0.20
C CYS A 522 -14.79 -17.84 0.95
N GLN A 523 -14.24 -16.78 1.54
CA GLN A 523 -14.72 -16.21 2.81
C GLN A 523 -15.67 -15.01 2.65
N VAL A 524 -15.73 -14.37 1.48
CA VAL A 524 -16.62 -13.22 1.23
C VAL A 524 -17.96 -13.64 0.62
N GLU A 525 -18.97 -12.77 0.66
CA GLU A 525 -20.32 -13.02 0.16
C GLU A 525 -20.88 -11.81 -0.60
N GLY A 526 -22.02 -11.97 -1.27
CA GLY A 526 -22.83 -10.86 -1.77
C GLY A 526 -22.10 -9.84 -2.64
N LYS A 527 -21.87 -8.62 -2.12
CA LYS A 527 -21.33 -7.49 -2.90
C LYS A 527 -19.86 -7.69 -3.21
N GLU A 528 -19.09 -8.25 -2.28
CA GLU A 528 -17.65 -8.48 -2.39
C GLU A 528 -17.32 -9.56 -3.42
N LYS A 529 -18.06 -10.68 -3.44
CA LYS A 529 -17.96 -11.71 -4.50
C LYS A 529 -18.28 -11.12 -5.88
N ARG A 530 -19.31 -10.27 -5.99
CA ARG A 530 -19.62 -9.57 -7.25
C ARG A 530 -18.50 -8.60 -7.66
N LEU A 531 -17.86 -7.94 -6.70
CA LEU A 531 -16.76 -7.02 -6.97
C LEU A 531 -15.53 -7.75 -7.51
N LEU A 532 -15.13 -8.88 -6.91
CA LEU A 532 -14.05 -9.74 -7.43
C LEU A 532 -14.28 -10.10 -8.91
N GLY A 533 -15.51 -10.50 -9.26
CA GLY A 533 -15.88 -10.83 -10.63
C GLY A 533 -15.86 -9.61 -11.56
N LYS A 534 -16.39 -8.47 -11.09
CA LYS A 534 -16.36 -7.19 -11.82
C LYS A 534 -14.94 -6.71 -12.12
N LEU A 535 -13.98 -6.93 -11.21
CA LEU A 535 -12.58 -6.57 -11.37
C LEU A 535 -11.80 -7.49 -12.32
N GLY A 536 -12.44 -8.56 -12.82
CA GLY A 536 -11.84 -9.46 -13.82
C GLY A 536 -11.25 -10.75 -13.26
N CYS A 537 -11.53 -11.12 -12.01
CA CYS A 537 -10.95 -12.32 -11.38
C CYS A 537 -11.24 -13.61 -12.18
N VAL A 538 -12.48 -13.83 -12.62
CA VAL A 538 -12.85 -15.01 -13.43
C VAL A 538 -12.04 -15.08 -14.72
N LYS A 539 -11.94 -13.97 -15.45
CA LYS A 539 -11.14 -13.87 -16.68
C LYS A 539 -9.67 -14.19 -16.42
N THR A 540 -9.07 -13.60 -15.39
CA THR A 540 -7.66 -13.82 -15.04
C THR A 540 -7.39 -15.29 -14.69
N MET A 541 -8.28 -15.96 -13.96
CA MET A 541 -8.14 -17.39 -13.66
C MET A 541 -8.23 -18.24 -14.93
N LEU A 542 -9.14 -17.92 -15.86
CA LEU A 542 -9.25 -18.61 -17.14
C LEU A 542 -8.01 -18.41 -18.02
N GLU A 543 -7.45 -17.20 -18.07
CA GLU A 543 -6.18 -16.90 -18.77
C GLU A 543 -5.02 -17.77 -18.20
N LEU A 544 -4.95 -17.91 -16.86
CA LEU A 544 -3.96 -18.75 -16.19
C LEU A 544 -4.14 -20.25 -16.48
N VAL A 545 -5.38 -20.72 -16.53
CA VAL A 545 -5.73 -22.10 -16.91
C VAL A 545 -5.37 -22.35 -18.37
N ALA A 546 -5.71 -21.43 -19.27
CA ALA A 546 -5.42 -21.54 -20.70
C ALA A 546 -3.93 -21.69 -20.96
N TYR A 547 -3.11 -20.79 -20.39
CA TYR A 547 -1.65 -20.88 -20.43
C TYR A 547 -1.18 -22.25 -19.92
N ARG A 548 -1.72 -22.67 -18.77
CA ARG A 548 -1.60 -24.00 -18.14
C ARG A 548 -1.64 -25.15 -19.14
N VAL A 549 -2.81 -25.25 -19.73
CA VAL A 549 -3.23 -26.34 -20.61
C VAL A 549 -2.45 -26.32 -21.94
N GLU A 550 -2.21 -25.14 -22.50
CA GLU A 550 -1.51 -24.96 -23.78
C GLU A 550 -0.02 -25.28 -23.66
N THR A 551 0.60 -24.94 -22.53
CA THR A 551 2.02 -25.21 -22.27
C THR A 551 2.29 -26.58 -21.66
N ASN A 552 1.27 -27.40 -21.40
CA ASN A 552 1.37 -28.73 -20.78
C ASN A 552 1.81 -28.71 -19.29
N ILE A 553 1.62 -27.61 -18.57
CA ILE A 553 2.03 -27.50 -17.17
C ILE A 553 0.87 -27.94 -16.26
N PHE A 554 1.17 -28.81 -15.30
CA PHE A 554 0.24 -29.18 -14.24
C PHE A 554 0.88 -28.88 -12.89
N ASP A 555 0.37 -27.84 -12.22
CA ASP A 555 0.79 -27.39 -10.90
C ASP A 555 -0.45 -27.12 -10.02
N ASP A 556 -0.21 -26.91 -8.73
CA ASP A 556 -1.20 -26.47 -7.74
C ASP A 556 -1.94 -25.20 -8.18
N VAL A 557 -1.28 -24.29 -8.92
CA VAL A 557 -1.94 -23.07 -9.42
C VAL A 557 -3.09 -23.38 -10.38
N LEU A 558 -2.96 -24.40 -11.22
CA LEU A 558 -4.07 -24.84 -12.08
C LEU A 558 -5.29 -25.24 -11.24
N GLU A 559 -5.06 -26.03 -10.19
CA GLU A 559 -6.12 -26.51 -9.29
C GLU A 559 -6.74 -25.36 -8.48
N VAL A 560 -5.91 -24.47 -7.94
CA VAL A 560 -6.33 -23.31 -7.16
C VAL A 560 -7.07 -22.29 -8.03
N ALA A 561 -6.71 -22.12 -9.31
CA ALA A 561 -7.44 -21.25 -10.23
C ALA A 561 -8.89 -21.73 -10.43
N TRP A 562 -9.09 -23.03 -10.63
CA TRP A 562 -10.43 -23.62 -10.68
C TRP A 562 -11.16 -23.53 -9.35
N SER A 563 -10.48 -23.79 -8.22
CA SER A 563 -11.05 -23.61 -6.87
C SER A 563 -11.50 -22.16 -6.63
N THR A 564 -10.70 -21.19 -7.07
CA THR A 564 -11.02 -19.76 -6.97
C THR A 564 -12.28 -19.44 -7.75
N MET A 565 -12.39 -19.91 -9.00
CA MET A 565 -13.58 -19.70 -9.82
C MET A 565 -14.81 -20.42 -9.26
N TRP A 566 -14.65 -21.60 -8.67
CA TRP A 566 -15.73 -22.30 -7.98
C TRP A 566 -16.27 -21.48 -6.81
N ASN A 567 -15.40 -20.99 -5.93
CA ASN A 567 -15.77 -20.12 -4.81
C ASN A 567 -16.43 -18.80 -5.27
N MET A 568 -16.00 -18.29 -6.41
CA MET A 568 -16.50 -17.04 -7.01
C MET A 568 -17.89 -17.16 -7.65
N THR A 569 -18.24 -18.34 -8.16
CA THR A 569 -19.53 -18.61 -8.82
C THR A 569 -20.62 -19.00 -7.83
N ASP A 570 -20.24 -19.49 -6.65
CA ASP A 570 -21.13 -19.87 -5.56
C ASP A 570 -22.08 -18.72 -5.16
N GLU A 571 -23.38 -18.99 -5.28
CA GLU A 571 -24.50 -18.06 -5.07
C GLU A 571 -24.42 -16.74 -5.86
N THR A 572 -23.66 -16.71 -6.97
CA THR A 572 -23.38 -15.48 -7.72
C THR A 572 -23.58 -15.67 -9.23
N SER A 573 -24.84 -15.60 -9.69
CA SER A 573 -25.22 -15.85 -11.09
C SER A 573 -24.44 -15.02 -12.12
N VAL A 574 -24.17 -13.74 -11.84
CA VAL A 574 -23.37 -12.88 -12.73
C VAL A 574 -21.94 -13.39 -12.92
N ASN A 575 -21.35 -14.08 -11.93
CA ASN A 575 -20.02 -14.67 -12.07
C ASN A 575 -20.08 -16.00 -12.84
N CYS A 576 -21.18 -16.76 -12.74
CA CYS A 576 -21.45 -17.91 -13.60
C CYS A 576 -21.55 -17.50 -15.07
N GLU A 577 -22.26 -16.40 -15.34
CA GLU A 577 -22.39 -15.82 -16.69
C GLU A 577 -21.01 -15.38 -17.24
N ARG A 578 -20.22 -14.67 -16.44
CA ARG A 578 -18.82 -14.30 -16.81
C ARG A 578 -17.96 -15.50 -17.19
N PHE A 579 -18.10 -16.63 -16.49
CA PHE A 579 -17.36 -17.84 -16.83
C PHE A 579 -17.72 -18.38 -18.22
N LEU A 580 -19.01 -18.33 -18.58
CA LEU A 580 -19.48 -18.74 -19.90
C LEU A 580 -19.05 -17.75 -20.99
N ASP A 581 -19.16 -16.44 -20.73
CA ASP A 581 -18.78 -15.38 -21.65
C ASP A 581 -17.28 -15.42 -22.03
N GLU A 582 -16.43 -15.80 -21.08
CA GLU A 582 -14.98 -15.92 -21.26
C GLU A 582 -14.56 -17.33 -21.74
N GLU A 583 -15.46 -18.05 -22.43
CA GLU A 583 -15.22 -19.37 -23.03
C GLU A 583 -14.78 -20.48 -22.04
N GLY A 584 -15.15 -20.37 -20.76
CA GLY A 584 -14.71 -21.29 -19.71
C GLY A 584 -15.07 -22.77 -19.98
N MET A 585 -16.18 -23.03 -20.66
CA MET A 585 -16.57 -24.39 -21.08
C MET A 585 -15.63 -25.03 -22.11
N ALA A 586 -14.98 -24.22 -22.95
CA ALA A 586 -13.99 -24.73 -23.89
C ALA A 586 -12.72 -25.19 -23.14
N LEU A 587 -12.29 -24.44 -22.13
CA LEU A 587 -11.16 -24.79 -21.28
C LEU A 587 -11.46 -26.02 -20.41
N PHE A 588 -12.67 -26.12 -19.86
CA PHE A 588 -13.13 -27.33 -19.15
C PHE A 588 -12.91 -28.60 -19.97
N LEU A 589 -13.33 -28.63 -21.24
CA LEU A 589 -13.14 -29.79 -22.11
C LEU A 589 -11.66 -30.12 -22.34
N LYS A 590 -10.83 -29.10 -22.60
CA LYS A 590 -9.40 -29.30 -22.77
C LYS A 590 -8.77 -29.88 -21.50
N CYS A 591 -9.16 -29.40 -20.32
CA CYS A 591 -8.70 -29.92 -19.04
C CYS A 591 -9.10 -31.38 -18.81
N VAL A 592 -10.38 -31.74 -19.04
CA VAL A 592 -10.86 -33.12 -18.88
C VAL A 592 -10.14 -34.08 -19.83
N GLN A 593 -9.94 -33.68 -21.09
CA GLN A 593 -9.24 -34.51 -22.07
C GLN A 593 -7.76 -34.70 -21.70
N ARG A 594 -7.14 -33.67 -21.14
CA ARG A 594 -5.72 -33.67 -20.84
C ARG A 594 -5.38 -34.33 -19.50
N TYR A 595 -6.22 -34.10 -18.49
CA TYR A 595 -5.98 -34.48 -17.10
C TYR A 595 -7.12 -35.36 -16.53
N PRO A 596 -7.51 -36.46 -17.20
CA PRO A 596 -8.69 -37.25 -16.82
C PRO A 596 -8.56 -38.00 -15.48
N TYR A 597 -7.35 -38.11 -14.94
CA TYR A 597 -7.07 -38.82 -13.68
C TYR A 597 -6.64 -37.87 -12.55
N LYS A 598 -6.88 -36.56 -12.72
CA LYS A 598 -6.56 -35.54 -11.72
C LYS A 598 -7.82 -35.19 -10.95
N GLU A 599 -8.05 -35.95 -9.89
CA GLU A 599 -9.29 -35.95 -9.10
C GLU A 599 -9.64 -34.59 -8.50
N GLU A 600 -8.68 -33.91 -7.88
CA GLU A 600 -8.89 -32.58 -7.29
C GLU A 600 -9.24 -31.52 -8.35
N LEU A 601 -8.51 -31.49 -9.46
CA LEU A 601 -8.84 -30.63 -10.60
C LEU A 601 -10.25 -30.89 -11.11
N LEU A 602 -10.61 -32.17 -11.32
CA LEU A 602 -11.94 -32.57 -11.78
C LEU A 602 -13.01 -32.14 -10.78
N ARG A 603 -12.82 -32.37 -9.49
CA ARG A 603 -13.74 -31.95 -8.43
C ARG A 603 -13.98 -30.45 -8.45
N ASN A 604 -12.92 -29.63 -8.53
CA ASN A 604 -13.04 -28.17 -8.58
C ASN A 604 -13.80 -27.70 -9.83
N MET A 605 -13.51 -28.29 -11.00
CA MET A 605 -14.23 -27.98 -12.24
C MET A 605 -15.72 -28.36 -12.15
N MET A 606 -16.02 -29.53 -11.59
CA MET A 606 -17.38 -30.03 -11.48
C MET A 606 -18.19 -29.24 -10.45
N GLY A 607 -17.58 -28.80 -9.34
CA GLY A 607 -18.23 -27.91 -8.38
C GLY A 607 -18.62 -26.57 -8.99
N LEU A 608 -17.73 -25.95 -9.78
CA LEU A 608 -18.03 -24.73 -10.52
C LEU A 608 -19.22 -24.92 -11.46
N LEU A 609 -19.20 -26.00 -12.26
CA LEU A 609 -20.28 -26.28 -13.21
C LEU A 609 -21.61 -26.62 -12.52
N GLY A 610 -21.57 -27.19 -11.31
CA GLY A 610 -22.72 -27.30 -10.43
C GLY A 610 -23.37 -25.93 -10.20
N ASN A 611 -22.59 -24.94 -9.76
CA ASN A 611 -23.08 -23.57 -9.53
C ASN A 611 -23.64 -22.93 -10.81
N VAL A 612 -23.03 -23.18 -11.97
CA VAL A 612 -23.56 -22.69 -13.27
C VAL A 612 -24.89 -23.36 -13.59
N ALA A 613 -25.02 -24.67 -13.38
CA ALA A 613 -26.24 -25.41 -13.63
C ALA A 613 -27.39 -25.01 -12.70
N GLU A 614 -27.11 -24.50 -11.50
CA GLU A 614 -28.16 -23.97 -10.61
C GLU A 614 -28.89 -22.75 -11.19
N VAL A 615 -28.25 -22.00 -12.10
CA VAL A 615 -28.79 -20.79 -12.74
C VAL A 615 -29.58 -21.16 -13.99
N GLU A 616 -30.91 -21.07 -13.90
CA GLU A 616 -31.86 -21.50 -14.94
C GLU A 616 -31.54 -20.97 -16.35
N TYR A 617 -31.38 -19.65 -16.50
CA TYR A 617 -31.15 -19.03 -17.81
C TYR A 617 -29.80 -19.38 -18.45
N LEU A 618 -28.86 -19.97 -17.69
CA LEU A 618 -27.53 -20.35 -18.19
C LEU A 618 -27.45 -21.81 -18.66
N ARG A 619 -28.41 -22.67 -18.27
CA ARG A 619 -28.40 -24.13 -18.57
C ARG A 619 -28.35 -24.44 -20.06
N ILE A 620 -28.94 -23.58 -20.88
CA ILE A 620 -28.93 -23.70 -22.35
C ILE A 620 -27.50 -23.76 -22.91
N HIS A 621 -26.53 -23.11 -22.26
CA HIS A 621 -25.13 -23.12 -22.69
C HIS A 621 -24.43 -24.46 -22.38
N LEU A 622 -24.91 -25.19 -21.37
CA LEU A 622 -24.42 -26.52 -20.99
C LEU A 622 -25.01 -27.63 -21.87
N MET A 623 -26.16 -27.38 -22.51
CA MET A 623 -26.87 -28.34 -23.37
C MET A 623 -26.19 -28.50 -24.74
N GLN A 624 -24.95 -28.99 -24.75
CA GLN A 624 -24.21 -29.38 -25.94
C GLN A 624 -23.75 -30.84 -25.82
N GLU A 625 -23.83 -31.60 -26.92
CA GLU A 625 -23.53 -33.03 -26.97
C GLU A 625 -22.20 -33.38 -26.29
N ARG A 626 -21.14 -32.63 -26.61
CA ARG A 626 -19.79 -32.82 -26.04
C ARG A 626 -19.74 -32.66 -24.51
N TYR A 627 -20.50 -31.72 -23.94
CA TYR A 627 -20.49 -31.48 -22.49
C TYR A 627 -21.33 -32.52 -21.77
N VAL A 628 -22.55 -32.78 -22.26
CA VAL A 628 -23.45 -33.77 -21.65
C VAL A 628 -22.88 -35.19 -21.73
N THR A 629 -22.14 -35.51 -22.79
CA THR A 629 -21.39 -36.78 -22.90
C THR A 629 -20.37 -36.91 -21.76
N VAL A 630 -19.61 -35.85 -21.47
CA VAL A 630 -18.63 -35.84 -20.37
C VAL A 630 -19.35 -36.03 -19.03
N PHE A 631 -20.38 -35.25 -18.74
CA PHE A 631 -21.13 -35.38 -17.47
C PHE A 631 -21.70 -36.78 -17.30
N SER A 632 -22.26 -37.36 -18.37
CA SER A 632 -22.83 -38.71 -18.36
C SER A 632 -21.78 -39.79 -18.10
N ASN A 633 -20.57 -39.64 -18.65
CA ASN A 633 -19.46 -40.55 -18.39
C ASN A 633 -18.97 -40.46 -16.94
N LEU A 634 -18.93 -39.25 -16.39
CA LEU A 634 -18.48 -39.00 -15.01
C LEU A 634 -19.42 -39.56 -13.93
N LEU A 635 -20.69 -39.84 -14.26
CA LEU A 635 -21.61 -40.57 -13.37
C LEU A 635 -21.09 -41.95 -12.94
N ARG A 636 -20.22 -42.56 -13.74
CA ARG A 636 -19.64 -43.89 -13.48
C ARG A 636 -18.23 -43.80 -12.89
N SER A 637 -17.76 -42.59 -12.57
CA SER A 637 -16.45 -42.39 -11.97
C SER A 637 -16.46 -42.74 -10.49
N ASN A 638 -15.46 -43.52 -10.06
CA ASN A 638 -15.18 -43.87 -8.67
C ASN A 638 -13.80 -43.35 -8.21
N SER A 639 -13.22 -42.40 -8.95
CA SER A 639 -11.84 -41.96 -8.75
C SER A 639 -11.66 -41.22 -7.41
N ASP A 640 -12.58 -40.31 -7.06
CA ASP A 640 -12.52 -39.49 -5.84
C ASP A 640 -13.70 -39.80 -4.89
N GLY A 641 -13.83 -41.08 -4.53
CA GLY A 641 -15.04 -41.57 -3.85
C GLY A 641 -16.30 -41.30 -4.68
N ILE A 642 -17.27 -40.58 -4.11
CA ILE A 642 -18.50 -40.19 -4.81
C ILE A 642 -18.51 -38.74 -5.31
N GLU A 643 -17.46 -37.94 -5.07
CA GLU A 643 -17.49 -36.49 -5.29
C GLU A 643 -17.77 -36.11 -6.75
N VAL A 644 -17.01 -36.69 -7.67
CA VAL A 644 -17.10 -36.39 -9.10
C VAL A 644 -18.44 -36.86 -9.67
N SER A 645 -18.88 -38.07 -9.33
CA SER A 645 -20.15 -38.63 -9.82
C SER A 645 -21.36 -37.94 -9.18
N TYR A 646 -21.25 -37.50 -7.92
CA TYR A 646 -22.26 -36.70 -7.22
C TYR A 646 -22.48 -35.34 -7.90
N ASN A 647 -21.39 -34.60 -8.18
CA ASN A 647 -21.48 -33.30 -8.86
C ASN A 647 -22.00 -33.46 -10.30
N ALA A 648 -21.56 -34.50 -11.02
CA ALA A 648 -22.09 -34.81 -12.36
C ALA A 648 -23.60 -35.05 -12.33
N ALA A 649 -24.10 -35.81 -11.36
CA ALA A 649 -25.53 -36.03 -11.19
C ALA A 649 -26.27 -34.74 -10.84
N GLY A 650 -25.70 -33.85 -10.02
CA GLY A 650 -26.28 -32.55 -9.69
C GLY A 650 -26.45 -31.65 -10.92
N ILE A 651 -25.39 -31.51 -11.73
CA ILE A 651 -25.44 -30.75 -12.99
C ILE A 651 -26.56 -31.29 -13.89
N LEU A 652 -26.59 -32.61 -14.08
CA LEU A 652 -27.58 -33.27 -14.93
C LEU A 652 -29.00 -33.18 -14.36
N ALA A 653 -29.16 -33.19 -13.03
CA ALA A 653 -30.45 -33.01 -12.36
C ALA A 653 -30.99 -31.60 -12.60
N HIS A 654 -30.16 -30.58 -12.47
CA HIS A 654 -30.55 -29.21 -12.79
C HIS A 654 -30.89 -29.04 -14.27
N MET A 655 -30.07 -29.56 -15.19
CA MET A 655 -30.38 -29.49 -16.63
C MET A 655 -31.67 -30.25 -17.00
N ALA A 656 -31.90 -31.44 -16.45
CA ALA A 656 -33.09 -32.23 -16.73
C ALA A 656 -34.37 -31.68 -16.06
N SER A 657 -34.21 -30.75 -15.10
CA SER A 657 -35.33 -30.07 -14.45
C SER A 657 -36.07 -29.08 -15.36
N ASP A 658 -35.43 -28.61 -16.45
CA ASP A 658 -36.07 -27.72 -17.44
C ASP A 658 -37.12 -28.44 -18.31
N GLY A 659 -37.24 -29.76 -18.18
CA GLY A 659 -38.20 -30.57 -18.91
C GLY A 659 -37.61 -31.32 -20.10
N VAL A 660 -38.49 -31.86 -20.95
CA VAL A 660 -38.08 -32.64 -22.13
C VAL A 660 -37.68 -31.74 -23.29
N ASP A 661 -38.39 -30.61 -23.48
CA ASP A 661 -38.18 -29.70 -24.61
C ASP A 661 -36.83 -28.97 -24.54
N ALA A 662 -36.31 -28.77 -23.32
CA ALA A 662 -34.98 -28.20 -23.09
C ALA A 662 -33.83 -29.17 -23.44
N TRP A 663 -34.11 -30.47 -23.61
CA TRP A 663 -33.11 -31.47 -24.00
C TRP A 663 -32.92 -31.50 -25.52
N THR A 664 -32.17 -30.53 -26.04
CA THR A 664 -32.09 -30.24 -27.48
C THR A 664 -31.06 -31.08 -28.26
N ILE A 665 -30.27 -31.91 -27.57
CA ILE A 665 -29.23 -32.76 -28.18
C ILE A 665 -29.75 -34.16 -28.52
N GLU A 666 -29.20 -34.77 -29.58
CA GLU A 666 -29.58 -36.13 -29.99
C GLU A 666 -28.93 -37.22 -29.11
N LYS A 667 -27.65 -37.03 -28.77
CA LYS A 667 -26.87 -37.98 -27.96
C LYS A 667 -26.04 -37.25 -26.89
N PRO A 668 -25.90 -37.82 -25.68
CA PRO A 668 -26.68 -38.95 -25.16
C PRO A 668 -28.16 -38.57 -25.01
N THR A 669 -29.06 -39.55 -25.14
CA THR A 669 -30.50 -39.26 -25.03
C THR A 669 -30.87 -38.96 -23.59
N ARG A 670 -31.88 -38.09 -23.38
CA ARG A 670 -32.41 -37.78 -22.04
C ARG A 670 -32.71 -39.03 -21.22
N LYS A 671 -33.30 -40.05 -21.85
CA LYS A 671 -33.66 -41.32 -21.20
C LYS A 671 -32.45 -42.11 -20.71
N GLU A 672 -31.38 -42.17 -21.52
CA GLU A 672 -30.13 -42.83 -21.13
C GLU A 672 -29.49 -42.12 -19.95
N VAL A 673 -29.39 -40.79 -20.01
CA VAL A 673 -28.77 -40.00 -18.94
C VAL A 673 -29.52 -40.15 -17.63
N LEU A 674 -30.86 -40.02 -17.64
CA LEU A 674 -31.68 -40.21 -16.44
C LEU A 674 -31.54 -41.61 -15.85
N LYS A 675 -31.40 -42.64 -16.69
CA LYS A 675 -31.14 -44.01 -16.23
C LYS A 675 -29.78 -44.11 -15.55
N TYR A 676 -28.73 -43.54 -16.14
CA TYR A 676 -27.39 -43.54 -15.55
C TYR A 676 -27.35 -42.75 -14.24
N MET A 677 -28.09 -41.65 -14.14
CA MET A 677 -28.20 -40.89 -12.89
C MET A 677 -28.76 -41.74 -11.76
N VAL A 678 -29.89 -42.44 -12.00
CA VAL A 678 -30.49 -43.31 -10.97
C VAL A 678 -29.54 -44.43 -10.57
N GLN A 679 -28.82 -45.03 -11.53
CA GLN A 679 -27.82 -46.07 -11.24
C GLN A 679 -26.66 -45.53 -10.38
N ALA A 680 -26.20 -44.31 -10.64
CA ALA A 680 -25.15 -43.69 -9.85
C ALA A 680 -25.64 -43.40 -8.42
N ILE A 681 -26.80 -42.75 -8.28
CA ILE A 681 -27.37 -42.39 -6.97
C ILE A 681 -27.55 -43.62 -6.06
N GLU A 682 -28.07 -44.71 -6.62
CA GLU A 682 -28.28 -45.96 -5.87
C GLU A 682 -26.98 -46.70 -5.53
N SER A 683 -25.86 -46.36 -6.16
CA SER A 683 -24.56 -46.99 -5.89
C SER A 683 -23.80 -46.35 -4.73
N TRP A 684 -24.19 -45.14 -4.30
CA TRP A 684 -23.47 -44.39 -3.28
C TRP A 684 -23.85 -44.82 -1.87
N ASP A 685 -22.86 -44.87 -0.97
CA ASP A 685 -23.10 -45.07 0.46
C ASP A 685 -23.67 -43.77 1.07
N LEU A 686 -24.80 -43.89 1.77
CA LEU A 686 -25.41 -42.77 2.51
C LEU A 686 -24.55 -42.26 3.67
N ASN A 687 -23.54 -43.02 4.12
CA ASN A 687 -22.59 -42.59 5.14
C ASN A 687 -21.33 -41.94 4.55
N ALA A 688 -21.23 -41.81 3.22
CA ALA A 688 -20.07 -41.21 2.60
C ALA A 688 -19.90 -39.76 3.06
N GLU A 689 -18.73 -39.44 3.60
CA GLU A 689 -18.29 -38.08 3.87
C GLU A 689 -17.95 -37.36 2.56
N ARG A 690 -18.20 -36.05 2.53
CA ARG A 690 -17.98 -35.24 1.34
C ARG A 690 -17.37 -33.89 1.66
N ASN A 691 -16.47 -33.43 0.80
CA ASN A 691 -15.85 -32.12 0.87
C ASN A 691 -16.70 -31.05 0.17
N ILE A 692 -17.96 -30.94 0.60
CA ILE A 692 -18.94 -29.97 0.06
C ILE A 692 -19.55 -29.17 1.22
N ASN A 693 -19.57 -27.86 1.06
CA ASN A 693 -20.10 -26.92 2.02
C ASN A 693 -21.31 -26.16 1.45
N TYR A 694 -22.53 -26.65 1.71
CA TYR A 694 -23.74 -25.93 1.31
C TYR A 694 -24.00 -24.74 2.25
N ARG A 695 -24.08 -23.53 1.67
CA ARG A 695 -24.53 -22.31 2.36
C ARG A 695 -26.04 -22.18 2.36
N SER A 696 -26.68 -22.64 1.29
CA SER A 696 -28.13 -22.74 1.13
C SER A 696 -28.52 -24.07 0.48
N PHE A 697 -29.71 -24.57 0.83
CA PHE A 697 -30.36 -25.69 0.16
C PHE A 697 -31.40 -25.24 -0.87
N GLY A 698 -31.61 -23.94 -1.08
CA GLY A 698 -32.55 -23.42 -2.07
C GLY A 698 -32.51 -24.12 -3.43
N PRO A 699 -31.33 -24.30 -4.07
CA PRO A 699 -31.21 -25.05 -5.34
C PRO A 699 -31.66 -26.52 -5.25
N LEU A 700 -31.26 -27.22 -4.19
CA LEU A 700 -31.66 -28.61 -3.93
C LEU A 700 -33.17 -28.73 -3.67
N LEU A 701 -33.72 -27.83 -2.86
CA LEU A 701 -35.14 -27.82 -2.50
C LEU A 701 -36.03 -27.54 -3.71
N ARG A 702 -35.59 -26.71 -4.68
CA ARG A 702 -36.32 -26.51 -5.95
C ARG A 702 -36.43 -27.80 -6.76
N LEU A 703 -35.44 -28.70 -6.70
CA LEU A 703 -35.49 -29.97 -7.42
C LEU A 703 -36.53 -30.95 -6.84
N LEU A 704 -36.91 -30.80 -5.56
CA LEU A 704 -37.99 -31.58 -4.96
C LEU A 704 -39.36 -31.25 -5.60
N ASP A 705 -39.53 -30.07 -6.20
CA ASP A 705 -40.77 -29.67 -6.87
C ASP A 705 -40.87 -30.19 -8.33
N VAL A 706 -39.84 -30.90 -8.84
CA VAL A 706 -39.73 -31.33 -10.25
C VAL A 706 -40.43 -32.68 -10.46
N TYR A 707 -41.75 -32.69 -10.41
CA TYR A 707 -42.54 -33.93 -10.50
C TYR A 707 -42.57 -34.58 -11.89
N HIS A 708 -42.27 -33.84 -12.95
CA HIS A 708 -42.20 -34.41 -14.31
C HIS A 708 -40.87 -35.15 -14.57
N THR A 709 -39.88 -35.04 -13.67
CA THR A 709 -38.60 -35.74 -13.77
C THR A 709 -38.20 -36.33 -12.41
N PRO A 710 -38.79 -37.46 -11.99
CA PRO A 710 -38.50 -38.08 -10.69
C PRO A 710 -37.01 -38.32 -10.37
N PRO A 711 -36.11 -38.65 -11.33
CA PRO A 711 -34.67 -38.74 -11.05
C PRO A 711 -34.03 -37.46 -10.49
N CYS A 712 -34.56 -36.26 -10.81
CA CYS A 712 -34.10 -35.00 -10.22
C CYS A 712 -34.44 -34.94 -8.72
N GLN A 713 -35.68 -35.32 -8.37
CA GLN A 713 -36.13 -35.44 -6.97
C GLN A 713 -35.30 -36.49 -6.22
N HIS A 714 -34.94 -37.60 -6.88
CA HIS A 714 -34.12 -38.64 -6.28
C HIS A 714 -32.74 -38.13 -5.87
N TRP A 715 -32.04 -37.40 -6.76
CA TRP A 715 -30.75 -36.82 -6.41
C TRP A 715 -30.88 -35.85 -5.23
N ALA A 716 -31.88 -34.97 -5.26
CA ALA A 716 -32.11 -33.99 -4.19
C ALA A 716 -32.43 -34.66 -2.83
N ALA A 717 -33.33 -35.65 -2.82
CA ALA A 717 -33.68 -36.40 -1.62
C ALA A 717 -32.48 -37.19 -1.07
N TRP A 718 -31.68 -37.81 -1.94
CA TRP A 718 -30.46 -38.51 -1.55
C TRP A 718 -29.43 -37.54 -0.95
N ALA A 719 -29.21 -36.39 -1.58
CA ALA A 719 -28.27 -35.38 -1.11
C ALA A 719 -28.64 -34.89 0.29
N LEU A 720 -29.91 -34.56 0.53
CA LEU A 720 -30.42 -34.17 1.83
C LEU A 720 -30.29 -35.30 2.86
N ALA A 721 -30.60 -36.53 2.47
CA ALA A 721 -30.51 -37.70 3.35
C ALA A 721 -29.07 -37.96 3.82
N ASN A 722 -28.10 -37.90 2.91
CA ASN A 722 -26.68 -38.02 3.26
C ASN A 722 -26.21 -36.85 4.15
N LEU A 723 -26.51 -35.60 3.80
CA LEU A 723 -26.04 -34.43 4.56
C LEU A 723 -26.61 -34.36 5.98
N THR A 724 -27.91 -34.64 6.14
CA THR A 724 -28.56 -34.67 7.47
C THR A 724 -28.13 -35.87 8.30
N LYS A 725 -27.64 -36.95 7.68
CA LYS A 725 -27.10 -38.10 8.39
C LYS A 725 -25.65 -37.89 8.84
N VAL A 726 -24.78 -37.43 7.94
CA VAL A 726 -23.34 -37.31 8.18
C VAL A 726 -22.98 -36.04 8.96
N TYR A 727 -23.65 -34.91 8.68
CA TYR A 727 -23.40 -33.63 9.34
C TYR A 727 -24.69 -33.02 9.90
N SER A 728 -25.40 -33.82 10.71
CA SER A 728 -26.73 -33.51 11.26
C SER A 728 -26.80 -32.13 11.92
N PHE A 729 -25.80 -31.77 12.73
CA PHE A 729 -25.79 -30.51 13.48
C PHE A 729 -25.93 -29.27 12.59
N LYS A 730 -25.28 -29.28 11.43
CA LYS A 730 -25.30 -28.15 10.51
C LYS A 730 -26.49 -28.22 9.56
N TYR A 731 -26.71 -29.37 8.95
CA TYR A 731 -27.61 -29.47 7.80
C TYR A 731 -29.06 -29.76 8.19
N CYS A 732 -29.35 -30.42 9.33
CA CYS A 732 -30.74 -30.51 9.80
C CYS A 732 -31.31 -29.11 10.10
N ALA A 733 -30.54 -28.27 10.79
CA ALA A 733 -30.91 -26.88 11.06
C ALA A 733 -31.17 -26.09 9.76
N LEU A 734 -30.35 -26.29 8.72
CA LEU A 734 -30.52 -25.62 7.43
C LEU A 734 -31.77 -26.09 6.68
N VAL A 735 -32.07 -27.41 6.67
CA VAL A 735 -33.30 -27.96 6.08
C VAL A 735 -34.55 -27.34 6.70
N VAL A 736 -34.60 -27.27 8.03
CA VAL A 736 -35.74 -26.70 8.76
C VAL A 736 -35.87 -25.20 8.45
N LYS A 737 -34.77 -24.46 8.56
CA LYS A 737 -34.73 -23.00 8.35
C LYS A 737 -35.20 -22.59 6.96
N GLU A 738 -34.90 -23.38 5.93
CA GLU A 738 -35.28 -23.08 4.54
C GLU A 738 -36.60 -23.71 4.09
N GLY A 739 -37.41 -24.24 5.03
CA GLY A 739 -38.74 -24.78 4.72
C GLY A 739 -38.71 -26.14 4.01
N GLY A 740 -37.61 -26.90 4.17
CA GLY A 740 -37.44 -28.19 3.51
C GLY A 740 -38.43 -29.27 3.98
N LEU A 741 -38.85 -29.25 5.25
CA LEU A 741 -39.79 -30.25 5.80
C LEU A 741 -41.15 -30.25 5.07
N GLU A 742 -41.70 -29.08 4.77
CA GLU A 742 -42.98 -28.94 4.04
C GLU A 742 -42.88 -29.57 2.63
N LYS A 743 -41.76 -29.32 1.95
CA LYS A 743 -41.50 -29.90 0.62
C LYS A 743 -41.37 -31.41 0.69
N LEU A 744 -40.66 -31.94 1.68
CA LEU A 744 -40.48 -33.38 1.85
C LEU A 744 -41.81 -34.09 2.15
N HIS A 745 -42.66 -33.51 3.01
CA HIS A 745 -44.02 -34.04 3.23
C HIS A 745 -44.87 -34.04 1.95
N THR A 746 -44.76 -32.98 1.15
CA THR A 746 -45.45 -32.88 -0.15
C THR A 746 -44.99 -33.99 -1.11
N VAL A 747 -43.69 -34.24 -1.19
CA VAL A 747 -43.10 -35.32 -2.00
C VAL A 747 -43.61 -36.70 -1.57
N ILE A 748 -43.76 -36.95 -0.27
CA ILE A 748 -44.26 -38.23 0.26
C ILE A 748 -45.74 -38.44 -0.09
N ALA A 749 -46.55 -37.38 0.02
CA ALA A 749 -47.99 -37.43 -0.23
C ALA A 749 -48.34 -37.59 -1.73
N ASP A 750 -47.47 -37.16 -2.63
CA ASP A 750 -47.71 -37.23 -4.08
C ASP A 750 -47.52 -38.67 -4.62
N SER A 751 -48.32 -39.04 -5.63
CA SER A 751 -48.27 -40.38 -6.24
C SER A 751 -47.20 -40.53 -7.34
N ARG A 752 -46.62 -39.44 -7.83
CA ARG A 752 -45.66 -39.44 -8.96
C ARG A 752 -44.24 -39.85 -8.58
N PRO A 753 -43.66 -39.42 -7.43
CA PRO A 753 -42.35 -39.92 -6.99
C PRO A 753 -42.42 -41.41 -6.67
N TYR A 754 -41.40 -42.18 -7.08
CA TYR A 754 -41.33 -43.61 -6.74
C TYR A 754 -40.87 -43.82 -5.30
N GLU A 755 -41.17 -44.99 -4.73
CA GLU A 755 -41.04 -45.30 -3.30
C GLU A 755 -39.66 -44.96 -2.72
N ARG A 756 -38.57 -45.25 -3.45
CA ARG A 756 -37.21 -44.95 -2.99
C ARG A 756 -36.98 -43.46 -2.66
N ILE A 757 -37.61 -42.55 -3.41
CA ILE A 757 -37.54 -41.11 -3.13
C ILE A 757 -38.25 -40.79 -1.81
N LYS A 758 -39.41 -41.43 -1.57
CA LYS A 758 -40.20 -41.26 -0.34
C LYS A 758 -39.48 -41.81 0.88
N GLU A 759 -38.80 -42.96 0.73
CA GLU A 759 -37.92 -43.52 1.78
C GLU A 759 -36.82 -42.53 2.18
N LEU A 760 -36.11 -41.96 1.21
CA LEU A 760 -35.06 -40.97 1.46
C LEU A 760 -35.64 -39.69 2.09
N ALA A 761 -36.80 -39.22 1.62
CA ALA A 761 -37.47 -38.06 2.18
C ALA A 761 -37.89 -38.28 3.65
N ASN A 762 -38.43 -39.47 3.98
CA ASN A 762 -38.73 -39.85 5.36
C ASN A 762 -37.47 -39.87 6.23
N LEU A 763 -36.36 -40.42 5.72
CA LEU A 763 -35.09 -40.45 6.45
C LEU A 763 -34.59 -39.02 6.79
N VAL A 764 -34.74 -38.06 5.88
CA VAL A 764 -34.38 -36.66 6.16
C VAL A 764 -35.24 -36.07 7.28
N ILE A 765 -36.55 -36.32 7.24
CA ILE A 765 -37.50 -35.86 8.27
C ILE A 765 -37.14 -36.47 9.63
N GLU A 766 -36.88 -37.78 9.68
CA GLU A 766 -36.47 -38.49 10.90
C GLU A 766 -35.16 -37.92 11.47
N ASN A 767 -34.15 -37.67 10.63
CA ASN A 767 -32.89 -37.05 11.06
C ASN A 767 -33.11 -35.64 11.64
N CYS A 768 -34.01 -34.85 11.06
CA CYS A 768 -34.35 -33.51 11.56
C CYS A 768 -35.12 -33.58 12.89
N CYS A 769 -36.10 -34.47 13.01
CA CYS A 769 -36.83 -34.70 14.26
C CYS A 769 -35.90 -35.16 15.39
N GLN A 770 -34.96 -36.06 15.11
CA GLN A 770 -33.96 -36.50 16.08
C GLN A 770 -33.02 -35.35 16.48
N TYR A 771 -32.65 -34.48 15.55
CA TYR A 771 -31.83 -33.31 15.86
C TYR A 771 -32.56 -32.35 16.82
N GLU A 772 -33.82 -32.02 16.54
CA GLU A 772 -34.64 -31.13 17.39
C GLU A 772 -34.80 -31.70 18.81
N SER A 773 -35.01 -33.02 18.94
CA SER A 773 -35.14 -33.64 20.26
C SER A 773 -33.85 -33.65 21.08
N HIS A 774 -32.67 -33.57 20.45
CA HIS A 774 -31.38 -33.51 21.14
C HIS A 774 -30.90 -32.07 21.39
N SER A 775 -31.39 -31.07 20.64
CA SER A 775 -31.05 -29.66 20.86
C SER A 775 -31.77 -29.04 22.06
N ASP A 776 -32.93 -29.57 22.44
CA ASP A 776 -33.70 -29.11 23.62
C ASP A 776 -33.05 -29.53 24.96
N ASP A 777 -32.15 -30.53 24.95
CA ASP A 777 -31.50 -31.08 26.15
C ASP A 777 -30.09 -30.50 26.43
N VAL A 778 -29.51 -29.69 25.54
CA VAL A 778 -28.11 -29.20 25.69
C VAL A 778 -28.00 -27.69 25.45
N ASN A 779 -28.23 -26.90 26.50
CA ASN A 779 -27.79 -25.51 26.59
C ASN A 779 -26.27 -25.48 26.89
N VAL A 780 -25.40 -25.63 25.86
CA VAL A 780 -23.94 -25.43 26.01
C VAL A 780 -23.34 -24.64 24.84
N SER A 781 -22.79 -23.49 25.19
CA SER A 781 -21.85 -22.59 24.51
C SER A 781 -21.40 -22.89 23.06
N HIS A 782 -21.78 -22.01 22.14
CA HIS A 782 -21.11 -21.78 20.85
C HIS A 782 -19.69 -21.23 21.05
N SER A 783 -18.63 -22.05 20.97
CA SER A 783 -17.26 -21.52 20.82
C SER A 783 -16.18 -22.44 20.25
N VAL A 784 -16.47 -23.62 19.67
CA VAL A 784 -15.39 -24.62 19.38
C VAL A 784 -15.24 -25.03 17.91
N LEU A 785 -16.10 -24.59 16.98
CA LEU A 785 -16.06 -25.11 15.60
C LEU A 785 -15.29 -24.26 14.57
N ASP A 786 -14.76 -23.09 14.92
CA ASP A 786 -13.95 -22.28 14.00
C ASP A 786 -12.44 -22.64 13.99
N SER A 787 -11.97 -23.54 14.88
CA SER A 787 -10.54 -23.81 15.06
C SER A 787 -9.96 -24.97 14.25
N GLU A 788 -10.78 -25.84 13.63
CA GLU A 788 -10.26 -27.01 12.91
C GLU A 788 -9.98 -26.79 11.41
N TYR A 789 -10.50 -25.71 10.80
CA TYR A 789 -10.29 -25.44 9.38
C TYR A 789 -8.91 -24.87 9.00
N ILE A 790 -8.02 -24.63 9.97
CA ILE A 790 -6.66 -24.10 9.73
C ILE A 790 -5.62 -25.23 9.55
N ARG A 791 -5.95 -26.50 9.80
CA ARG A 791 -4.95 -27.61 9.82
C ARG A 791 -4.81 -28.45 8.56
N LEU A 792 -5.55 -28.17 7.48
CA LEU A 792 -5.47 -28.97 6.24
C LEU A 792 -4.97 -28.19 5.00
N GLY A 793 -4.29 -27.06 5.21
CA GLY A 793 -3.62 -26.29 4.14
C GLY A 793 -2.13 -26.07 4.41
N GLY A 794 -1.42 -27.14 4.77
CA GLY A 794 0.03 -27.15 4.97
C GLY A 794 0.75 -27.87 3.84
#